data_AF-V9I995-F1
#
_entry.id   AF-V9I995-F1
#
_cell.length_a   1.000
_cell.length_b   1.000
_cell.length_c   1.000
_cell.angle_alpha   90.00
_cell.angle_beta   90.00
_cell.angle_gamma   90.00
#
_symmetry.space_group_name_H-M   'P 1'
#
loop_
_entity.id
_entity.type
_entity.pdbx_description
1 polymer ?
#
loop_
_entity_poly.entity_id
_entity_poly.type
_entity_poly.pdbx_seq_one_letter_code
_entity_poly.pdbx_strand_id
1 'polypeptide(L)'
;MMMFKITKKNWPNIEEPIKDLLNKIMELKMEHSDYILLQIIKTLYFNFCAIPNINDNILIEIKLVYFHFLITLFKKVINSRMFDLQLSLSCLFMLSDSEACKWISSICKSFQSDYTRHLRITVLGYEYFYLTKNQTLQTFKNNKILYYWAQKLSKYLVSYKEILTSDSAAKREILQRIMSYDEDLIPLFQEFCFDFGFDIQDCLLLYLQTIIKTWNPKLNISNYNGKKELHINEDDINQLNKKCNSIAAYIVDKVALKNWVTMIFSQINFYHYEIFIILMDLIEDKNIEHRNYLCFLQNYIRTGPPTQIEYDEWMHLNPGYTSLPFIAEWRLPFLPKIELWKLITPELNLKTYEKWLDIAAILKLQPHIICTLAIKGEVAHIWKNKHKIAKWSLSSKNKSLLNHIKKCIERMTGPDALYYGTAALYYVVNHTPPGADQVAAIEECYKYAQLSAQKSMMFEEGMLEKIKIKYLRFTSEHILHVHGLGNKKYLSLIGNPNKLVHELYTDESIPQRYRCVIDHRPDINSAVSSISQLFSINLIKLRIELLQEWLQPDTKYMKFNQSITETFPVMTNLESNLNCDDKLLRACYILEYGDLELSANFLINIGFSEKNEDYSPEVRYRALYVLQSIVDTAKLEDLIKRDDQTIK
;
A
#
# COMPACT_ATOMS: atom_id res chain seq x y z
N MET A 1 -90.29 34.16 75.54
CA MET A 1 -91.34 35.10 75.08
C MET A 1 -90.68 36.27 74.35
N MET A 2 -90.45 36.13 73.05
CA MET A 2 -90.64 37.17 72.02
C MET A 2 -90.33 36.54 70.66
N MET A 3 -91.41 36.27 69.92
CA MET A 3 -91.39 35.87 68.52
C MET A 3 -90.80 37.01 67.68
N PHE A 4 -89.70 36.77 66.98
CA PHE A 4 -89.50 37.43 65.68
C PHE A 4 -89.95 36.45 64.60
N LYS A 5 -91.23 36.57 64.22
CA LYS A 5 -91.74 36.06 62.94
C LYS A 5 -90.97 36.79 61.84
N ILE A 6 -89.91 36.18 61.33
CA ILE A 6 -89.42 36.51 59.99
C ILE A 6 -90.44 35.89 59.03
N THR A 7 -91.31 36.77 58.55
CA THR A 7 -92.30 36.49 57.53
C THR A 7 -91.63 35.83 56.33
N LYS A 8 -92.15 34.64 55.96
CA LYS A 8 -91.97 34.02 54.65
C LYS A 8 -92.24 35.07 53.58
N LYS A 9 -91.19 35.67 53.03
CA LYS A 9 -91.26 36.24 51.69
C LYS A 9 -91.25 35.05 50.75
N ASN A 10 -92.44 34.53 50.44
CA ASN A 10 -92.63 33.72 49.23
C ASN A 10 -92.15 34.60 48.09
N TRP A 11 -90.96 34.31 47.58
CA TRP A 11 -90.46 35.01 46.43
C TRP A 11 -91.31 34.57 45.24
N PRO A 12 -92.00 35.49 44.54
CA PRO A 12 -92.79 35.13 43.37
C PRO A 12 -91.84 34.56 42.33
N ASN A 13 -92.20 33.39 41.79
CA ASN A 13 -91.65 32.70 40.63
C ASN A 13 -90.27 33.23 40.14
N ILE A 14 -89.20 33.08 40.93
CA ILE A 14 -87.83 33.54 40.56
C ILE A 14 -87.30 32.77 39.34
N GLU A 15 -87.92 31.63 39.05
CA GLU A 15 -87.54 30.72 37.98
C GLU A 15 -87.56 31.38 36.61
N GLU A 16 -88.63 32.07 36.24
CA GLU A 16 -88.74 32.73 34.92
C GLU A 16 -87.73 33.86 34.73
N PRO A 17 -87.57 34.84 35.66
CA PRO A 17 -86.57 35.89 35.53
C PRO A 17 -85.13 35.39 35.55
N ILE A 18 -84.83 34.34 36.33
CA ILE A 18 -83.50 33.72 36.33
C ILE A 18 -83.25 33.00 35.01
N LYS A 19 -84.22 32.24 34.49
CA LYS A 19 -84.08 31.59 33.18
C LYS A 19 -83.91 32.61 32.05
N ASP A 20 -84.67 33.70 32.06
CA ASP A 20 -84.53 34.81 31.11
C ASP A 20 -83.15 35.48 31.24
N LEU A 21 -82.67 35.71 32.46
CA LEU A 21 -81.32 36.24 32.71
C LEU A 21 -80.22 35.27 32.22
N LEU A 22 -80.35 33.97 32.50
CA LEU A 22 -79.39 32.95 32.05
C LEU A 22 -79.37 32.85 30.51
N ASN A 23 -80.53 32.91 29.86
CA ASN A 23 -80.64 32.94 28.39
C ASN A 23 -79.99 34.21 27.81
N LYS A 24 -80.28 35.38 28.37
CA LYS A 24 -79.64 36.65 27.97
C LYS A 24 -78.13 36.62 28.17
N ILE A 25 -77.65 36.05 29.28
CA ILE A 25 -76.21 35.90 29.52
C ILE A 25 -75.58 34.94 28.49
N MET A 26 -76.25 33.84 28.14
CA MET A 26 -75.79 32.94 27.08
C MET A 26 -75.75 33.60 25.70
N GLU A 27 -76.64 34.55 25.42
CA GLU A 27 -76.69 35.30 24.16
C GLU A 27 -75.63 36.42 24.06
N LEU A 28 -75.04 36.84 25.18
CA LEU A 28 -73.99 37.87 25.21
C LEU A 28 -72.67 37.34 24.61
N LYS A 29 -72.53 37.45 23.28
CA LYS A 29 -71.25 37.32 22.58
C LYS A 29 -70.45 38.62 22.68
N MET A 30 -69.55 38.70 23.64
CA MET A 30 -68.58 39.79 23.71
C MET A 30 -67.16 39.23 23.52
N GLU A 31 -66.47 39.70 22.49
CA GLU A 31 -65.02 39.49 22.38
C GLU A 31 -64.36 40.16 23.60
N HIS A 32 -63.56 39.39 24.34
CA HIS A 32 -62.75 39.82 25.51
C HIS A 32 -63.42 39.91 26.89
N SER A 33 -64.68 39.48 27.08
CA SER A 33 -65.37 39.56 28.39
C SER A 33 -65.67 38.21 29.06
N ASP A 34 -65.20 37.09 28.53
CA ASP A 34 -65.56 35.74 29.02
C ASP A 34 -65.21 35.51 30.50
N TYR A 35 -64.09 36.06 30.97
CA TYR A 35 -63.69 35.98 32.38
C TYR A 35 -64.64 36.75 33.29
N ILE A 36 -65.10 37.92 32.87
CA ILE A 36 -66.04 38.76 33.63
C ILE A 36 -67.39 38.03 33.74
N LEU A 37 -67.88 37.49 32.61
CA LEU A 37 -69.11 36.69 32.58
C LEU A 37 -69.01 35.46 33.48
N LEU A 38 -67.86 34.77 33.47
CA LEU A 38 -67.59 33.66 34.37
C LEU A 38 -67.63 34.09 35.84
N GLN A 39 -67.03 35.23 36.22
CA GLN A 39 -67.06 35.71 37.61
C GLN A 39 -68.47 36.10 38.06
N ILE A 40 -69.28 36.70 37.19
CA ILE A 40 -70.68 37.04 37.49
C ILE A 40 -71.48 35.76 37.77
N ILE A 41 -71.40 34.78 36.88
CA ILE A 41 -72.13 33.50 37.03
C ILE A 41 -71.59 32.68 38.20
N LYS A 42 -70.28 32.70 38.44
CA LYS A 42 -69.65 32.07 39.62
C LYS A 42 -70.23 32.63 40.91
N THR A 43 -70.30 33.96 41.01
CA THR A 43 -70.83 34.67 42.18
C THR A 43 -72.30 34.33 42.37
N LEU A 44 -73.09 34.31 41.29
CA LEU A 44 -74.47 33.84 41.32
C LEU A 44 -74.56 32.39 41.83
N TYR A 45 -73.85 31.45 41.21
CA TYR A 45 -73.87 30.04 41.58
C TYR A 45 -73.56 29.80 43.06
N PHE A 46 -72.48 30.36 43.60
CA PHE A 46 -72.12 30.18 45.01
C PHE A 46 -73.10 30.85 45.97
N ASN A 47 -73.67 31.99 45.60
CA ASN A 47 -74.73 32.63 46.40
C ASN A 47 -75.99 31.75 46.46
N PHE A 48 -76.37 31.11 45.35
CA PHE A 48 -77.47 30.15 45.34
C PHE A 48 -77.11 28.85 46.09
N CYS A 49 -75.88 28.35 46.06
CA CYS A 49 -75.49 27.21 46.90
C CYS A 49 -75.62 27.47 48.41
N ALA A 50 -75.54 28.74 48.85
CA ALA A 50 -75.58 29.12 50.26
C ALA A 50 -77.00 29.34 50.83
N ILE A 51 -78.04 29.38 49.97
CA ILE A 51 -79.42 29.62 50.40
C ILE A 51 -80.11 28.28 50.71
N PRO A 52 -80.68 28.08 51.91
CA PRO A 52 -81.43 26.87 52.24
C PRO A 52 -82.77 26.80 51.49
N ASN A 53 -83.15 25.59 51.02
CA ASN A 53 -84.41 25.27 50.28
C ASN A 53 -84.53 25.78 48.83
N ILE A 54 -83.44 25.83 48.06
CA ILE A 54 -83.50 26.11 46.62
C ILE A 54 -84.02 24.92 45.81
N ASN A 55 -84.72 25.23 44.71
CA ASN A 55 -85.09 24.25 43.69
C ASN A 55 -83.83 23.71 42.99
N ASP A 56 -83.58 22.41 43.14
CA ASP A 56 -82.45 21.71 42.54
C ASP A 56 -82.36 21.92 41.01
N ASN A 57 -83.48 22.06 40.32
CA ASN A 57 -83.50 22.28 38.87
C ASN A 57 -82.86 23.63 38.46
N ILE A 58 -83.11 24.69 39.22
CA ILE A 58 -82.51 26.02 38.97
C ILE A 58 -81.01 25.96 39.24
N LEU A 59 -80.61 25.28 40.31
CA LEU A 59 -79.20 25.13 40.66
C LEU A 59 -78.44 24.33 39.59
N ILE A 60 -79.09 23.30 39.01
CA ILE A 60 -78.56 22.55 37.86
C ILE A 60 -78.42 23.45 36.62
N GLU A 61 -79.42 24.27 36.29
CA GLU A 61 -79.36 25.20 35.16
C GLU A 61 -78.23 26.24 35.32
N ILE A 62 -78.10 26.86 36.50
CA ILE A 62 -77.01 27.80 36.79
C ILE A 62 -75.65 27.09 36.69
N LYS A 63 -75.55 25.86 37.21
CA LYS A 63 -74.33 25.03 37.13
C LYS A 63 -73.96 24.71 35.68
N LEU A 64 -74.93 24.40 34.82
CA LEU A 64 -74.71 24.14 33.39
C LEU A 64 -74.20 25.39 32.67
N VAL A 65 -74.78 26.56 32.93
CA VAL A 65 -74.34 27.83 32.35
C VAL A 65 -72.93 28.20 32.87
N TYR A 66 -72.68 28.04 34.17
CA TYR A 66 -71.36 28.21 34.76
C TYR A 66 -70.30 27.35 34.07
N PHE A 67 -70.56 26.04 33.90
CA PHE A 67 -69.67 25.14 33.19
C PHE A 67 -69.47 25.54 31.72
N HIS A 68 -70.53 26.00 31.03
CA HIS A 68 -70.42 26.43 29.64
C HIS A 68 -69.42 27.58 29.47
N PHE A 69 -69.53 28.62 30.30
CA PHE A 69 -68.58 29.74 30.28
C PHE A 69 -67.18 29.34 30.72
N LEU A 70 -67.07 28.47 31.72
CA LEU A 70 -65.79 27.95 32.19
C LEU A 70 -65.04 27.20 31.07
N ILE A 71 -65.71 26.26 30.39
CA ILE A 71 -65.13 25.51 29.28
C ILE A 71 -64.81 26.41 28.09
N THR A 72 -65.63 27.42 27.81
CA THR A 72 -65.41 28.39 26.73
C THR A 72 -64.16 29.24 26.99
N LEU A 73 -64.04 29.81 28.19
CA LEU A 73 -62.85 30.53 28.62
C LEU A 73 -61.62 29.62 28.55
N PHE A 74 -61.75 28.40 29.05
CA PHE A 74 -60.64 27.45 29.11
C PHE A 74 -60.12 27.05 27.72
N LYS A 75 -61.02 26.82 26.76
CA LYS A 75 -60.65 26.62 25.34
C LYS A 75 -59.97 27.85 24.74
N LYS A 76 -60.41 29.07 25.07
CA LYS A 76 -59.78 30.32 24.60
C LYS A 76 -58.37 30.51 25.15
N VAL A 77 -58.16 30.23 26.44
CA VAL A 77 -56.85 30.36 27.11
C VAL A 77 -55.83 29.38 26.54
N ILE A 78 -56.24 28.15 26.21
CA ILE A 78 -55.30 27.17 25.62
C ILE A 78 -54.97 27.48 24.17
N ASN A 79 -55.90 28.10 23.42
CA ASN A 79 -55.69 28.50 22.03
C ASN A 79 -55.06 29.90 21.88
N SER A 80 -54.83 30.63 22.98
CA SER A 80 -54.29 31.99 22.94
C SER A 80 -52.84 32.03 22.43
N ARG A 81 -52.35 33.21 22.03
CA ARG A 81 -50.92 33.34 21.67
C ARG A 81 -50.00 33.15 22.88
N MET A 82 -50.41 33.70 24.03
CA MET A 82 -49.70 33.61 25.31
C MET A 82 -50.44 32.68 26.27
N PHE A 83 -49.89 31.49 26.49
CA PHE A 83 -50.50 30.50 27.36
C PHE A 83 -50.40 30.91 28.83
N ASP A 84 -51.54 31.18 29.46
CA ASP A 84 -51.63 31.49 30.90
C ASP A 84 -51.89 30.20 31.68
N LEU A 85 -50.82 29.67 32.30
CA LEU A 85 -50.86 28.45 33.10
C LEU A 85 -51.67 28.64 34.39
N GLN A 86 -51.58 29.79 35.05
CA GLN A 86 -52.25 30.03 36.33
C GLN A 86 -53.76 30.14 36.16
N LEU A 87 -54.21 30.86 35.13
CA LEU A 87 -55.63 30.95 34.78
C LEU A 87 -56.16 29.58 34.34
N SER A 88 -55.39 28.85 33.54
CA SER A 88 -55.74 27.49 33.10
C SER A 88 -55.90 26.50 34.27
N LEU A 89 -54.98 26.54 35.24
CA LEU A 89 -55.06 25.72 36.46
C LEU A 89 -56.26 26.13 37.31
N SER A 90 -56.50 27.42 37.48
CA SER A 90 -57.65 27.94 38.21
C SER A 90 -58.97 27.45 37.61
N CYS A 91 -59.07 27.44 36.28
CA CYS A 91 -60.23 26.89 35.57
C CYS A 91 -60.38 25.37 35.78
N LEU A 92 -59.29 24.61 35.85
CA LEU A 92 -59.35 23.17 36.15
C LEU A 92 -59.82 22.90 37.57
N PHE A 93 -59.33 23.64 38.56
CA PHE A 93 -59.75 23.50 39.96
C PHE A 93 -61.18 23.97 40.22
N MET A 94 -61.80 24.67 39.26
CA MET A 94 -63.22 24.99 39.28
C MET A 94 -64.12 23.82 38.83
N LEU A 95 -63.55 22.75 38.25
CA LEU A 95 -64.22 21.50 37.89
C LEU A 95 -64.10 20.48 39.03
N SER A 96 -64.96 19.45 39.05
CA SER A 96 -64.67 18.27 39.86
C SER A 96 -63.48 17.49 39.31
N ASP A 97 -62.75 16.76 40.16
CA ASP A 97 -61.57 15.99 39.72
C ASP A 97 -61.87 15.02 38.57
N SER A 98 -63.04 14.37 38.60
CA SER A 98 -63.50 13.47 37.51
C SER A 98 -63.68 14.21 36.19
N GLU A 99 -64.26 15.41 36.21
CA GLU A 99 -64.49 16.25 35.03
C GLU A 99 -63.18 16.81 34.49
N ALA A 100 -62.30 17.31 35.36
CA ALA A 100 -60.97 17.79 35.00
C ALA A 100 -60.12 16.69 34.35
N CYS A 101 -60.07 15.49 34.94
CA CYS A 101 -59.33 14.34 34.39
C CYS A 101 -59.83 13.93 33.01
N LYS A 102 -61.16 13.83 32.84
CA LYS A 102 -61.80 13.49 31.54
C LYS A 102 -61.49 14.55 30.49
N TRP A 103 -61.58 15.82 30.88
CA TRP A 103 -61.33 16.93 29.99
C TRP A 103 -59.88 16.96 29.51
N ILE A 104 -58.91 16.89 30.43
CA ILE A 104 -57.48 16.88 30.11
C ILE A 104 -57.16 15.70 29.18
N SER A 105 -57.68 14.51 29.47
CA SER A 105 -57.45 13.31 28.66
C SER A 105 -58.03 13.42 27.25
N SER A 106 -59.24 13.97 27.12
CA SER A 106 -59.93 14.17 25.83
C SER A 106 -59.19 15.19 24.96
N ILE A 107 -58.82 16.32 25.55
CA ILE A 107 -58.15 17.41 24.83
C ILE A 107 -56.72 17.03 24.47
N CYS A 108 -56.00 16.34 25.36
CA CYS A 108 -54.68 15.81 25.07
C CYS A 108 -54.69 14.93 23.80
N LYS A 109 -55.68 14.03 23.65
CA LYS A 109 -55.86 13.24 22.43
C LYS A 109 -56.17 14.11 21.21
N SER A 110 -57.04 15.10 21.36
CA SER A 110 -57.44 15.98 20.25
C SER A 110 -56.30 16.83 19.68
N PHE A 111 -55.32 17.20 20.52
CA PHE A 111 -54.22 18.07 20.13
C PHE A 111 -52.96 17.33 19.68
N GLN A 112 -52.96 16.00 19.61
CA GLN A 112 -51.76 15.23 19.25
C GLN A 112 -51.08 15.66 17.93
N SER A 113 -51.84 16.18 16.97
CA SER A 113 -51.34 16.69 15.70
C SER A 113 -50.77 18.12 15.77
N ASP A 114 -51.15 18.91 16.77
CA ASP A 114 -50.68 20.29 17.00
C ASP A 114 -49.72 20.31 18.20
N TYR A 115 -48.42 20.22 17.92
CA TYR A 115 -47.38 20.15 18.94
C TYR A 115 -47.39 21.32 19.92
N THR A 116 -47.80 22.51 19.48
CA THR A 116 -47.85 23.70 20.35
C THR A 116 -48.98 23.58 21.36
N ARG A 117 -50.17 23.19 20.90
CA ARG A 117 -51.33 22.97 21.77
C ARG A 117 -51.14 21.74 22.66
N HIS A 118 -50.52 20.69 22.13
CA HIS A 118 -50.22 19.48 22.88
C HIS A 118 -49.19 19.71 23.99
N LEU A 119 -48.17 20.54 23.75
CA LEU A 119 -47.24 20.97 24.80
C LEU A 119 -47.99 21.68 25.94
N ARG A 120 -48.86 22.65 25.60
CA ARG A 120 -49.62 23.43 26.60
C ARG A 120 -50.50 22.54 27.47
N ILE A 121 -51.26 21.62 26.87
CA ILE A 121 -52.09 20.67 27.65
C ILE A 121 -51.23 19.68 28.44
N THR A 122 -50.04 19.33 27.95
CA THR A 122 -49.10 18.46 28.68
C THR A 122 -48.56 19.16 29.93
N VAL A 123 -48.13 20.42 29.81
CA VAL A 123 -47.66 21.23 30.95
C VAL A 123 -48.80 21.42 31.96
N LEU A 124 -49.99 21.78 31.48
CA LEU A 124 -51.16 21.97 32.32
C LEU A 124 -51.55 20.70 33.08
N GLY A 125 -51.60 19.56 32.38
CA GLY A 125 -51.91 18.27 32.96
C GLY A 125 -50.87 17.85 33.99
N TYR A 126 -49.58 18.06 33.71
CA TYR A 126 -48.50 17.77 34.66
C TYR A 126 -48.69 18.55 35.98
N GLU A 127 -48.87 19.87 35.91
CA GLU A 127 -49.02 20.70 37.11
C GLU A 127 -50.30 20.35 37.90
N TYR A 128 -51.41 20.11 37.19
CA TYR A 128 -52.67 19.70 37.82
C TYR A 128 -52.55 18.34 38.53
N PHE A 129 -51.98 17.32 37.87
CA PHE A 129 -51.80 15.99 38.45
C PHE A 129 -50.74 15.96 39.55
N TYR A 130 -49.76 16.85 39.50
CA TYR A 130 -48.77 17.02 40.56
C TYR A 130 -49.44 17.55 41.83
N LEU A 131 -50.26 18.59 41.71
CA LEU A 131 -50.99 19.20 42.84
C LEU A 131 -52.06 18.26 43.42
N THR A 132 -52.72 17.46 42.58
CA THR A 132 -53.77 16.51 43.00
C THR A 132 -53.24 15.13 43.41
N LYS A 133 -51.93 14.87 43.29
CA LYS A 133 -51.28 13.57 43.60
C LYS A 133 -51.90 12.38 42.85
N ASN A 134 -52.28 12.59 41.59
CA ASN A 134 -52.93 11.56 40.76
C ASN A 134 -51.90 10.59 40.14
N GLN A 135 -52.29 9.32 39.96
CA GLN A 135 -51.46 8.28 39.32
C GLN A 135 -51.12 8.59 37.84
N THR A 136 -51.96 9.34 37.13
CA THR A 136 -51.72 9.75 35.72
C THR A 136 -50.59 10.75 35.55
N LEU A 137 -50.03 11.28 36.66
CA LEU A 137 -48.89 12.19 36.65
C LEU A 137 -47.69 11.66 35.83
N GLN A 138 -47.42 10.36 35.89
CA GLN A 138 -46.26 9.77 35.19
C GLN A 138 -46.36 9.92 33.67
N THR A 139 -47.56 9.75 33.09
CA THR A 139 -47.77 9.92 31.65
C THR A 139 -47.49 11.36 31.22
N PHE A 140 -47.97 12.34 31.98
CA PHE A 140 -47.76 13.76 31.69
C PHE A 140 -46.33 14.20 31.96
N LYS A 141 -45.66 13.62 32.96
CA LYS A 141 -44.23 13.80 33.20
C LYS A 141 -43.39 13.29 32.03
N ASN A 142 -43.66 12.09 31.53
CA ASN A 142 -42.97 11.51 30.37
C ASN A 142 -43.20 12.35 29.11
N ASN A 143 -44.44 12.78 28.86
CA ASN A 143 -44.75 13.66 27.74
C ASN A 143 -44.01 15.01 27.87
N LYS A 144 -43.94 15.60 29.07
CA LYS A 144 -43.20 16.84 29.32
C LYS A 144 -41.70 16.69 28.97
N ILE A 145 -41.09 15.56 29.36
CA ILE A 145 -39.71 15.21 28.99
C ILE A 145 -39.56 15.11 27.46
N LEU A 146 -40.47 14.42 26.77
CA LEU A 146 -40.42 14.30 25.31
C LEU A 146 -40.47 15.66 24.61
N TYR A 147 -41.34 16.58 25.07
CA TYR A 147 -41.40 17.93 24.49
C TYR A 147 -40.16 18.77 24.80
N TYR A 148 -39.61 18.65 26.00
CA TYR A 148 -38.34 19.29 26.36
C TYR A 148 -37.24 18.87 25.38
N TRP A 149 -37.12 17.56 25.12
CA TRP A 149 -36.14 17.04 24.16
C TRP A 149 -36.45 17.39 22.71
N ALA A 150 -37.72 17.37 22.30
CA ALA A 150 -38.11 17.80 20.95
C ALA A 150 -37.70 19.26 20.69
N GLN A 151 -37.84 20.13 21.69
CA GLN A 151 -37.38 21.51 21.62
C GLN A 151 -35.85 21.60 21.63
N LYS A 152 -35.17 20.92 22.57
CA LYS A 152 -33.72 20.97 22.72
C LYS A 152 -32.98 20.42 21.48
N LEU A 153 -33.49 19.33 20.89
CA LEU A 153 -32.90 18.67 19.72
C LEU A 153 -33.28 19.32 18.39
N SER A 154 -34.22 20.27 18.37
CA SER A 154 -34.58 21.01 17.15
C SER A 154 -33.39 21.76 16.53
N LYS A 155 -32.39 22.14 17.34
CA LYS A 155 -31.12 22.72 16.90
C LYS A 155 -30.32 21.79 15.96
N TYR A 156 -30.49 20.46 16.11
CA TYR A 156 -29.75 19.44 15.35
C TYR A 156 -30.57 18.86 14.19
N LEU A 157 -31.54 19.62 13.67
CA LEU A 157 -32.43 19.23 12.57
C LEU A 157 -33.31 18.02 12.88
N VAL A 158 -33.57 17.75 14.16
CA VAL A 158 -34.46 16.66 14.58
C VAL A 158 -35.89 17.20 14.72
N SER A 159 -36.84 16.56 14.03
CA SER A 159 -38.22 17.05 14.02
C SER A 159 -38.95 16.69 15.33
N TYR A 160 -39.90 17.53 15.75
CA TYR A 160 -40.72 17.26 16.94
C TYR A 160 -41.43 15.90 16.85
N LYS A 161 -41.94 15.58 15.65
CA LYS A 161 -42.62 14.30 15.39
C LYS A 161 -41.71 13.12 15.69
N GLU A 162 -40.45 13.19 15.23
CA GLU A 162 -39.48 12.11 15.36
C GLU A 162 -39.25 11.73 16.83
N ILE A 163 -39.06 12.71 17.72
CA ILE A 163 -38.90 12.45 19.17
C ILE A 163 -40.21 11.92 19.77
N LEU A 164 -41.33 12.59 19.48
CA LEU A 164 -42.60 12.29 20.14
C LEU A 164 -43.14 10.90 19.80
N THR A 165 -42.83 10.37 18.61
CA THR A 165 -43.25 9.03 18.19
C THR A 165 -42.14 7.97 18.29
N SER A 166 -40.93 8.36 18.70
CA SER A 166 -39.79 7.43 18.76
C SER A 166 -39.98 6.36 19.85
N ASP A 167 -39.57 5.13 19.54
CA ASP A 167 -39.29 4.09 20.52
C ASP A 167 -37.85 4.21 21.04
N SER A 168 -37.35 3.23 21.80
CA SER A 168 -35.98 3.27 22.33
C SER A 168 -34.92 3.13 21.22
N ALA A 169 -35.21 2.38 20.16
CA ALA A 169 -34.29 2.18 19.03
C ALA A 169 -34.14 3.46 18.20
N ALA A 170 -35.26 4.09 17.83
CA ALA A 170 -35.27 5.35 17.11
C ALA A 170 -34.59 6.49 17.89
N LYS A 171 -34.74 6.53 19.22
CA LYS A 171 -33.98 7.47 20.07
C LYS A 171 -32.47 7.27 19.98
N ARG A 172 -32.02 6.01 19.88
CA ARG A 172 -30.60 5.67 19.71
C ARG A 172 -30.08 6.11 18.33
N GLU A 173 -30.88 5.96 17.28
CA GLU A 173 -30.55 6.46 15.94
C GLU A 173 -30.48 8.00 15.90
N ILE A 174 -31.39 8.68 16.58
CA ILE A 174 -31.34 10.15 16.75
C ILE A 174 -30.02 10.55 17.42
N LEU A 175 -29.63 9.88 18.51
CA LEU A 175 -28.34 10.13 19.17
C LEU A 175 -27.15 9.95 18.22
N GLN A 176 -27.10 8.84 17.48
CA GLN A 176 -26.03 8.58 16.51
C GLN A 176 -25.94 9.66 15.42
N ARG A 177 -27.08 10.20 14.98
CA ARG A 177 -27.10 11.32 14.04
C ARG A 177 -26.52 12.59 14.65
N ILE A 178 -26.86 12.89 15.90
CA ILE A 178 -26.35 14.07 16.61
C ILE A 178 -24.85 13.95 16.91
N MET A 179 -24.32 12.73 17.12
CA MET A 179 -22.89 12.49 17.34
C MET A 179 -21.98 12.99 16.20
N SER A 180 -22.52 13.23 15.00
CA SER A 180 -21.76 13.77 13.86
C SER A 180 -21.46 15.27 13.94
N TYR A 181 -22.07 16.00 14.87
CA TYR A 181 -21.86 17.45 15.03
C TYR A 181 -20.56 17.76 15.80
N ASP A 182 -20.02 18.96 15.58
CA ASP A 182 -18.70 19.35 16.10
C ASP A 182 -18.71 20.10 17.44
N GLU A 183 -19.84 20.09 18.15
CA GLU A 183 -19.97 20.68 19.48
C GLU A 183 -19.59 19.68 20.60
N ASP A 184 -19.36 20.18 21.83
CA ASP A 184 -19.25 19.31 23.00
C ASP A 184 -20.64 18.78 23.40
N LEU A 185 -20.90 17.53 23.03
CA LEU A 185 -22.18 16.87 23.23
C LEU A 185 -22.25 16.06 24.53
N ILE A 186 -21.16 15.99 25.31
CA ILE A 186 -21.11 15.16 26.53
C ILE A 186 -22.19 15.57 27.55
N PRO A 187 -22.38 16.88 27.88
CA PRO A 187 -23.44 17.29 28.79
C PRO A 187 -24.84 16.95 28.25
N LEU A 188 -25.04 17.12 26.94
CA LEU A 188 -26.30 16.78 26.27
C LEU A 188 -26.60 15.28 26.39
N PHE A 189 -25.60 14.42 26.19
CA PHE A 189 -25.76 12.98 26.28
C PHE A 189 -25.96 12.50 27.72
N GLN A 190 -25.34 13.13 28.71
CA GLN A 190 -25.59 12.84 30.13
C GLN A 190 -27.05 13.09 30.50
N GLU A 191 -27.59 14.27 30.14
CA GLU A 191 -28.99 14.58 30.38
C GLU A 191 -29.92 13.64 29.62
N PHE A 192 -29.62 13.34 28.34
CA PHE A 192 -30.47 12.48 27.51
C PHE A 192 -30.51 11.05 28.03
N CYS A 193 -29.36 10.50 28.40
CA CYS A 193 -29.28 9.14 28.94
C CYS A 193 -29.99 9.05 30.29
N PHE A 194 -29.89 10.06 31.14
CA PHE A 194 -30.61 10.12 32.40
C PHE A 194 -32.13 10.14 32.21
N ASP A 195 -32.65 11.01 31.34
CA ASP A 195 -34.09 11.18 31.13
C ASP A 195 -34.76 9.96 30.47
N PHE A 196 -34.05 9.26 29.58
CA PHE A 196 -34.57 8.10 28.86
C PHE A 196 -34.08 6.74 29.41
N GLY A 197 -33.27 6.74 30.46
CA GLY A 197 -32.76 5.52 31.10
C GLY A 197 -31.77 4.73 30.25
N PHE A 198 -30.97 5.41 29.41
CA PHE A 198 -29.87 4.77 28.67
C PHE A 198 -28.60 4.71 29.53
N ASP A 199 -27.74 3.72 29.28
CA ASP A 199 -26.41 3.68 29.88
C ASP A 199 -25.50 4.74 29.19
N ILE A 200 -25.00 5.67 30.01
CA ILE A 200 -24.07 6.70 29.56
C ILE A 200 -22.73 6.11 29.10
N GLN A 201 -22.24 5.03 29.71
CA GLN A 201 -20.96 4.43 29.32
C GLN A 201 -21.06 3.82 27.91
N ASP A 202 -22.15 3.09 27.62
CA ASP A 202 -22.46 2.59 26.28
C ASP A 202 -22.62 3.73 25.26
N CYS A 203 -23.26 4.84 25.66
CA CYS A 203 -23.44 6.00 24.80
C CYS A 203 -22.09 6.66 24.46
N LEU A 204 -21.18 6.80 25.42
CA LEU A 204 -19.84 7.37 25.20
C LEU A 204 -18.97 6.47 24.30
N LEU A 205 -19.03 5.14 24.47
CA LEU A 205 -18.35 4.20 23.58
C LEU A 205 -18.90 4.26 22.15
N LEU A 206 -20.23 4.38 22.00
CA LEU A 206 -20.87 4.58 20.71
C LEU A 206 -20.50 5.94 20.08
N TYR A 207 -20.30 6.97 20.90
CA TYR A 207 -19.86 8.27 20.45
C TYR A 207 -18.43 8.23 19.90
N LEU A 208 -17.49 7.62 20.63
CA LEU A 208 -16.14 7.36 20.15
C LEU A 208 -16.14 6.59 18.82
N GLN A 209 -16.95 5.53 18.74
CA GLN A 209 -17.08 4.73 17.52
C GLN A 209 -17.57 5.57 16.34
N THR A 210 -18.58 6.42 16.55
CA THR A 210 -19.12 7.27 15.50
C THR A 210 -18.06 8.24 15.00
N ILE A 211 -17.36 8.94 15.90
CA ILE A 211 -16.30 9.89 15.55
C ILE A 211 -15.19 9.22 14.74
N ILE A 212 -14.72 8.06 15.20
CA ILE A 212 -13.60 7.36 14.55
C ILE A 212 -13.99 6.83 13.17
N LYS A 213 -15.20 6.30 13.01
CA LYS A 213 -15.67 5.75 11.72
C LYS A 213 -15.98 6.83 10.68
N THR A 214 -16.44 8.00 11.11
CA THR A 214 -16.77 9.10 10.19
C THR A 214 -15.60 10.03 9.91
N TRP A 215 -14.49 9.90 10.64
CA TRP A 215 -13.31 10.71 10.43
C TRP A 215 -12.70 10.47 9.04
N ASN A 216 -12.55 11.56 8.29
CA ASN A 216 -11.89 11.58 7.01
C ASN A 216 -10.91 12.77 6.98
N PRO A 217 -9.60 12.54 6.90
CA PRO A 217 -8.61 13.62 6.96
C PRO A 217 -8.67 14.52 5.72
N LYS A 218 -8.39 15.82 5.89
CA LYS A 218 -8.11 16.68 4.74
C LYS A 218 -6.71 16.36 4.19
N LEU A 219 -6.69 16.01 2.90
CA LEU A 219 -5.50 15.57 2.18
C LEU A 219 -4.94 16.73 1.34
N ASN A 220 -3.69 17.09 1.60
CA ASN A 220 -2.96 18.09 0.84
C ASN A 220 -1.87 17.40 0.02
N ILE A 221 -1.84 17.66 -1.29
CA ILE A 221 -0.80 17.12 -2.18
C ILE A 221 0.18 18.25 -2.47
N SER A 222 1.38 18.15 -1.92
CA SER A 222 2.48 19.06 -2.26
C SER A 222 3.25 18.47 -3.44
N ASN A 223 3.86 19.34 -4.26
CA ASN A 223 4.77 18.91 -5.31
C ASN A 223 6.10 19.64 -5.10
N TYR A 224 7.07 18.95 -4.50
CA TYR A 224 8.39 19.49 -4.26
C TYR A 224 9.39 18.78 -5.17
N ASN A 225 10.10 19.53 -6.01
CA ASN A 225 11.10 19.00 -6.95
C ASN A 225 10.57 17.88 -7.88
N GLY A 226 9.30 17.95 -8.30
CA GLY A 226 8.68 16.95 -9.18
C GLY A 226 8.28 15.64 -8.48
N LYS A 227 8.47 15.54 -7.15
CA LYS A 227 7.91 14.48 -6.33
C LYS A 227 6.66 15.00 -5.65
N LYS A 228 5.54 14.34 -5.94
CA LYS A 228 4.29 14.56 -5.23
C LYS A 228 4.38 13.88 -3.87
N GLU A 229 3.96 14.56 -2.82
CA GLU A 229 3.89 14.01 -1.46
C GLU A 229 2.50 14.29 -0.87
N LEU A 230 1.96 13.31 -0.15
CA LEU A 230 0.67 13.42 0.53
C LEU A 230 0.90 13.87 1.97
N HIS A 231 0.33 15.01 2.34
CA HIS A 231 0.30 15.49 3.71
C HIS A 231 -1.12 15.43 4.27
N ILE A 232 -1.25 14.87 5.47
CA ILE A 232 -2.46 14.97 6.27
C ILE A 232 -2.34 16.22 7.15
N ASN A 233 -3.42 16.98 7.25
CA ASN A 233 -3.46 18.15 8.12
C ASN A 233 -3.29 17.74 9.60
N GLU A 234 -2.20 18.19 10.24
CA GLU A 234 -1.92 17.93 11.66
C GLU A 234 -2.99 18.51 12.59
N ASP A 235 -3.61 19.64 12.22
CA ASP A 235 -4.67 20.24 13.01
C ASP A 235 -5.91 19.32 13.10
N ASP A 236 -6.27 18.65 12.00
CA ASP A 236 -7.40 17.72 11.97
C ASP A 236 -7.12 16.51 12.88
N ILE A 237 -5.87 16.03 12.92
CA ILE A 237 -5.43 14.93 13.80
C ILE A 237 -5.46 15.38 15.26
N ASN A 238 -4.93 16.56 15.56
CA ASN A 238 -4.89 17.11 16.92
C ASN A 238 -6.30 17.38 17.46
N GLN A 239 -7.22 17.87 16.63
CA GLN A 239 -8.62 18.04 17.00
C GLN A 239 -9.31 16.71 17.30
N LEU A 240 -9.12 15.71 16.44
CA LEU A 240 -9.64 14.35 16.67
C LEU A 240 -9.10 13.79 18.00
N ASN A 241 -7.78 13.86 18.21
CA ASN A 241 -7.14 13.34 19.41
C ASN A 241 -7.66 14.01 20.68
N LYS A 242 -7.80 15.35 20.67
CA LYS A 242 -8.40 16.10 21.78
C LYS A 242 -9.83 15.64 22.06
N LYS A 243 -10.66 15.50 21.02
CA LYS A 243 -12.06 15.05 21.15
C LYS A 243 -12.17 13.65 21.74
N CYS A 244 -11.36 12.71 21.22
CA CYS A 244 -11.29 11.33 21.74
C CYS A 244 -10.86 11.28 23.21
N ASN A 245 -9.81 12.01 23.58
CA ASN A 245 -9.34 12.07 24.97
C ASN A 245 -10.40 12.69 25.90
N SER A 246 -11.05 13.76 25.46
CA SER A 246 -12.14 14.40 26.23
C SER A 246 -13.27 13.42 26.52
N ILE A 247 -13.69 12.60 25.55
CA ILE A 247 -14.74 11.60 25.75
C ILE A 247 -14.25 10.45 26.65
N ALA A 248 -13.03 9.96 26.41
CA ALA A 248 -12.44 8.87 27.19
C ALA A 248 -12.22 9.23 28.67
N ALA A 249 -12.07 10.51 29.01
CA ALA A 249 -11.99 10.98 30.38
C ALA A 249 -13.28 10.71 31.19
N TYR A 250 -14.45 10.70 30.53
CA TYR A 250 -15.74 10.39 31.17
C TYR A 250 -16.08 8.89 31.20
N ILE A 251 -15.26 8.06 30.55
CA ILE A 251 -15.42 6.60 30.58
C ILE A 251 -14.70 6.07 31.82
N VAL A 252 -15.49 5.55 32.76
CA VAL A 252 -15.03 5.03 34.05
C VAL A 252 -14.49 3.61 33.89
N ASP A 253 -15.18 2.78 33.11
CA ASP A 253 -14.78 1.39 32.87
C ASP A 253 -13.66 1.31 31.82
N LYS A 254 -12.41 1.31 32.30
CA LYS A 254 -11.22 1.17 31.44
C LYS A 254 -11.08 -0.22 30.83
N VAL A 255 -11.68 -1.26 31.43
CA VAL A 255 -11.67 -2.61 30.87
C VAL A 255 -12.61 -2.69 29.67
N ALA A 256 -13.82 -2.14 29.80
CA ALA A 256 -14.75 -2.00 28.69
C ALA A 256 -14.15 -1.18 27.54
N LEU A 257 -13.48 -0.06 27.84
CA LEU A 257 -12.77 0.74 26.85
C LEU A 257 -11.71 -0.10 26.10
N LYS A 258 -10.88 -0.87 26.81
CA LYS A 258 -9.85 -1.72 26.19
C LYS A 258 -10.44 -2.81 25.30
N ASN A 259 -11.51 -3.46 25.75
CA ASN A 259 -12.22 -4.47 24.96
C ASN A 259 -12.86 -3.85 23.71
N TRP A 260 -13.45 -2.67 23.85
CA TRP A 260 -14.02 -1.91 22.73
C TRP A 260 -12.94 -1.50 21.72
N VAL A 261 -11.78 -1.02 22.17
CA VAL A 261 -10.65 -0.70 21.28
C VAL A 261 -10.22 -1.94 20.50
N THR A 262 -10.09 -3.08 21.17
CA THR A 262 -9.72 -4.33 20.50
C THR A 262 -10.74 -4.75 19.42
N MET A 263 -12.03 -4.53 19.68
CA MET A 263 -13.10 -4.81 18.72
C MET A 263 -13.11 -3.84 17.53
N ILE A 264 -12.88 -2.54 17.77
CA ILE A 264 -12.99 -1.52 16.72
C ILE A 264 -11.81 -1.53 15.75
N PHE A 265 -10.64 -2.05 16.16
CA PHE A 265 -9.44 -2.14 15.33
C PHE A 265 -9.68 -2.76 13.95
N SER A 266 -10.55 -3.79 13.85
CA SER A 266 -10.86 -4.44 12.56
C SER A 266 -11.93 -3.73 11.73
N GLN A 267 -12.46 -2.60 12.22
CA GLN A 267 -13.54 -1.84 11.59
C GLN A 267 -13.08 -0.46 11.11
N ILE A 268 -11.79 -0.17 11.24
CA ILE A 268 -11.19 1.12 10.88
C ILE A 268 -10.56 1.01 9.50
N ASN A 269 -10.62 2.12 8.76
CA ASN A 269 -9.88 2.25 7.50
C ASN A 269 -8.38 2.01 7.75
N PHE A 270 -7.85 0.92 7.20
CA PHE A 270 -6.48 0.47 7.42
C PHE A 270 -5.39 1.39 6.83
N TYR A 271 -5.75 2.50 6.17
CA TYR A 271 -4.83 3.57 5.77
C TYR A 271 -4.76 4.75 6.75
N HIS A 272 -5.67 4.81 7.73
CA HIS A 272 -5.77 5.88 8.73
C HIS A 272 -4.93 5.55 9.98
N TYR A 273 -3.60 5.50 9.82
CA TYR A 273 -2.66 5.12 10.88
C TYR A 273 -2.81 5.97 12.15
N GLU A 274 -3.18 7.23 11.98
CA GLU A 274 -3.39 8.21 13.04
C GLU A 274 -4.47 7.74 14.03
N ILE A 275 -5.55 7.13 13.53
CA ILE A 275 -6.61 6.58 14.38
C ILE A 275 -6.04 5.44 15.24
N PHE A 276 -5.25 4.54 14.66
CA PHE A 276 -4.67 3.42 15.40
C PHE A 276 -3.75 3.92 16.52
N ILE A 277 -2.92 4.93 16.24
CA ILE A 277 -2.05 5.55 17.25
C ILE A 277 -2.87 6.19 18.37
N ILE A 278 -3.90 6.98 18.04
CA ILE A 278 -4.81 7.59 19.03
C ILE A 278 -5.45 6.50 19.90
N LEU A 279 -5.96 5.43 19.29
CA LEU A 279 -6.58 4.33 20.02
C LEU A 279 -5.60 3.61 20.93
N MET A 280 -4.36 3.38 20.49
CA MET A 280 -3.31 2.82 21.33
C MET A 280 -2.99 3.74 22.51
N ASP A 281 -2.96 5.06 22.31
CA ASP A 281 -2.73 6.04 23.37
C ASP A 281 -3.87 6.07 24.39
N LEU A 282 -5.13 5.96 23.95
CA LEU A 282 -6.31 5.93 24.84
C LEU A 282 -6.30 4.76 25.84
N ILE A 283 -5.69 3.63 25.48
CA ILE A 283 -5.61 2.43 26.33
C ILE A 283 -4.20 2.21 26.91
N GLU A 284 -3.28 3.16 26.70
CA GLU A 284 -1.88 3.08 27.09
C GLU A 284 -1.20 1.77 26.60
N ASP A 285 -1.46 1.39 25.34
CA ASP A 285 -0.90 0.16 24.75
C ASP A 285 0.63 0.26 24.62
N LYS A 286 1.30 -0.73 25.21
CA LYS A 286 2.77 -0.86 25.25
C LYS A 286 3.34 -1.64 24.07
N ASN A 287 2.53 -1.95 23.06
CA ASN A 287 2.98 -2.67 21.87
C ASN A 287 3.86 -1.80 20.97
N ILE A 288 5.16 -1.76 21.29
CA ILE A 288 6.18 -0.97 20.58
C ILE A 288 6.32 -1.45 19.12
N GLU A 289 6.18 -2.75 18.84
CA GLU A 289 6.28 -3.28 17.48
C GLU A 289 5.21 -2.69 16.56
N HIS A 290 3.94 -2.66 17.00
CA HIS A 290 2.83 -2.11 16.23
C HIS A 290 2.97 -0.60 16.05
N ARG A 291 3.38 0.11 17.10
CA ARG A 291 3.61 1.56 17.03
C ARG A 291 4.70 1.91 16.03
N ASN A 292 5.85 1.22 16.09
CA ASN A 292 6.94 1.46 15.16
C ASN A 292 6.54 1.12 13.72
N TYR A 293 5.72 0.09 13.50
CA TYR A 293 5.19 -0.22 12.19
C TYR A 293 4.29 0.89 11.65
N LEU A 294 3.34 1.39 12.45
CA LEU A 294 2.49 2.52 12.07
C LEU A 294 3.31 3.79 11.77
N CYS A 295 4.30 4.12 12.59
CA CYS A 295 5.18 5.27 12.35
C CYS A 295 6.02 5.10 11.08
N PHE A 296 6.47 3.90 10.77
CA PHE A 296 7.13 3.63 9.49
C PHE A 296 6.18 3.81 8.33
N LEU A 297 4.96 3.29 8.40
CA LEU A 297 3.94 3.45 7.37
C LEU A 297 3.56 4.92 7.14
N GLN A 298 3.51 5.74 8.21
CA GLN A 298 3.30 7.19 8.09
C GLN A 298 4.39 7.89 7.25
N ASN A 299 5.64 7.41 7.34
CA ASN A 299 6.80 7.98 6.65
C ASN A 299 7.13 7.30 5.31
N TYR A 300 6.51 6.15 5.03
CA TYR A 300 6.73 5.39 3.81
C TYR A 300 5.75 5.81 2.72
N ILE A 301 6.28 6.32 1.62
CA ILE A 301 5.50 6.62 0.41
C ILE A 301 5.51 5.42 -0.51
N ARG A 302 4.31 4.99 -0.88
CA ARG A 302 4.05 3.89 -1.81
C ARG A 302 4.75 4.08 -3.16
N THR A 303 5.26 2.98 -3.71
CA THR A 303 5.92 2.94 -5.03
C THR A 303 5.27 1.96 -5.99
N GLY A 304 4.64 0.89 -5.48
CA GLY A 304 3.90 -0.09 -6.26
C GLY A 304 2.40 0.21 -6.30
N PRO A 305 1.65 -0.45 -7.20
CA PRO A 305 0.19 -0.37 -7.19
C PRO A 305 -0.39 -1.10 -5.97
N PRO A 306 -1.61 -0.73 -5.52
CA PRO A 306 -2.34 -1.53 -4.53
C PRO A 306 -2.53 -2.98 -4.96
N THR A 307 -2.38 -3.89 -4.01
CA THR A 307 -2.49 -5.34 -4.23
C THR A 307 -3.93 -5.80 -4.26
N GLN A 308 -4.22 -6.95 -4.87
CA GLN A 308 -5.58 -7.51 -4.89
C GLN A 308 -6.13 -7.76 -3.46
N ILE A 309 -5.27 -8.15 -2.53
CA ILE A 309 -5.63 -8.38 -1.12
C ILE A 309 -6.19 -7.10 -0.49
N GLU A 310 -5.62 -5.94 -0.83
CA GLU A 310 -6.14 -4.65 -0.35
C GLU A 310 -7.54 -4.37 -0.85
N TYR A 311 -7.81 -4.67 -2.13
CA TYR A 311 -9.15 -4.55 -2.68
C TYR A 311 -10.12 -5.47 -1.95
N ASP A 312 -9.76 -6.74 -1.77
CA ASP A 312 -10.62 -7.75 -1.13
C ASP A 312 -10.95 -7.37 0.33
N GLU A 313 -9.94 -6.95 1.11
CA GLU A 313 -10.14 -6.48 2.49
C GLU A 313 -10.94 -5.18 2.57
N TRP A 314 -10.75 -4.26 1.60
CA TRP A 314 -11.54 -3.03 1.54
C TRP A 314 -13.02 -3.31 1.23
N MET A 315 -13.29 -4.22 0.29
CA MET A 315 -14.66 -4.64 -0.03
C MET A 315 -15.35 -5.28 1.19
N HIS A 316 -14.59 -6.06 1.98
CA HIS A 316 -15.10 -6.65 3.22
C HIS A 316 -15.43 -5.59 4.28
N LEU A 317 -14.54 -4.61 4.45
CA LEU A 317 -14.69 -3.55 5.44
C LEU A 317 -15.81 -2.55 5.06
N ASN A 318 -15.97 -2.23 3.78
CA ASN A 318 -16.92 -1.24 3.27
C ASN A 318 -17.80 -1.82 2.15
N PRO A 319 -18.80 -2.67 2.49
CA PRO A 319 -19.70 -3.24 1.51
C PRO A 319 -20.45 -2.14 0.75
N GLY A 320 -20.30 -2.10 -0.57
CA GLY A 320 -20.96 -1.13 -1.45
C GLY A 320 -20.01 -0.15 -2.16
N TYR A 321 -18.75 -0.05 -1.73
CA TYR A 321 -17.71 0.59 -2.51
C TYR A 321 -17.12 -0.41 -3.51
N THR A 322 -16.71 0.05 -4.69
CA THR A 322 -16.05 -0.80 -5.70
C THR A 322 -14.59 -0.42 -5.94
N SER A 323 -14.17 0.73 -5.40
CA SER A 323 -12.81 1.26 -5.50
C SER A 323 -12.20 1.47 -4.12
N LEU A 324 -10.87 1.41 -4.07
CA LEU A 324 -10.09 1.79 -2.91
C LEU A 324 -10.22 3.29 -2.62
N PRO A 325 -10.02 3.73 -1.37
CA PRO A 325 -10.01 5.14 -1.03
C PRO A 325 -8.82 5.83 -1.69
N PHE A 326 -8.96 7.11 -2.01
CA PHE A 326 -7.93 7.90 -2.70
C PHE A 326 -6.54 7.85 -2.04
N ILE A 327 -6.50 7.77 -0.71
CA ILE A 327 -5.26 7.68 0.07
C ILE A 327 -4.43 6.41 -0.23
N ALA A 328 -5.05 5.36 -0.78
CA ALA A 328 -4.40 4.10 -1.10
C ALA A 328 -3.31 4.25 -2.18
N GLU A 329 -3.34 5.28 -3.02
CA GLU A 329 -2.27 5.54 -3.99
C GLU A 329 -0.93 5.89 -3.32
N TRP A 330 -0.99 6.41 -2.10
CA TRP A 330 0.15 6.99 -1.38
C TRP A 330 0.61 6.16 -0.20
N ARG A 331 -0.32 5.42 0.42
CA ARG A 331 -0.14 4.71 1.68
C ARG A 331 -0.31 3.21 1.51
N LEU A 332 0.44 2.43 2.28
CA LEU A 332 0.29 0.98 2.39
C LEU A 332 -0.78 0.59 3.42
N PRO A 333 -1.41 -0.57 3.33
CA PRO A 333 -2.43 -0.97 4.29
C PRO A 333 -1.80 -1.46 5.61
N PHE A 334 -2.36 -1.05 6.76
CA PHE A 334 -2.03 -1.66 8.05
C PHE A 334 -2.92 -2.89 8.30
N LEU A 335 -2.44 -4.06 7.86
CA LEU A 335 -3.16 -5.34 7.95
C LEU A 335 -2.32 -6.39 8.70
N PRO A 336 -2.21 -6.32 10.04
CA PRO A 336 -1.29 -7.17 10.82
C PRO A 336 -1.66 -8.67 10.80
N LYS A 337 -2.89 -9.02 10.41
CA LYS A 337 -3.33 -10.42 10.27
C LYS A 337 -2.93 -11.06 8.94
N ILE A 338 -2.52 -10.25 7.96
CA ILE A 338 -2.15 -10.71 6.62
C ILE A 338 -0.63 -10.89 6.55
N GLU A 339 -0.20 -11.90 5.81
CA GLU A 339 1.22 -12.12 5.54
C GLU A 339 1.84 -10.93 4.81
N LEU A 340 2.77 -10.24 5.48
CA LEU A 340 3.35 -8.98 5.03
C LEU A 340 4.02 -9.07 3.65
N TRP A 341 4.64 -10.20 3.32
CA TRP A 341 5.27 -10.41 2.00
C TRP A 341 4.31 -10.23 0.84
N LYS A 342 3.03 -10.57 1.00
CA LYS A 342 2.02 -10.40 -0.05
C LYS A 342 1.70 -8.93 -0.34
N LEU A 343 1.93 -8.06 0.64
CA LEU A 343 1.69 -6.62 0.56
C LEU A 343 2.94 -5.88 0.07
N ILE A 344 4.13 -6.25 0.56
CA ILE A 344 5.36 -5.48 0.33
C ILE A 344 6.14 -5.92 -0.92
N THR A 345 5.92 -7.12 -1.47
CA THR A 345 6.70 -7.59 -2.64
C THR A 345 6.72 -6.60 -3.81
N PRO A 346 5.60 -5.95 -4.20
CA PRO A 346 5.60 -4.92 -5.26
C PRO A 346 6.38 -3.65 -4.90
N GLU A 347 6.61 -3.41 -3.61
CA GLU A 347 7.28 -2.24 -3.06
C GLU A 347 8.80 -2.39 -3.02
N LEU A 348 9.31 -3.63 -3.10
CA LEU A 348 10.74 -3.93 -2.98
C LEU A 348 11.47 -3.71 -4.31
N ASN A 349 12.33 -2.70 -4.35
CA ASN A 349 13.20 -2.39 -5.49
C ASN A 349 14.53 -1.77 -5.01
N LEU A 350 15.46 -1.50 -5.94
CA LEU A 350 16.78 -0.99 -5.58
C LEU A 350 16.77 0.45 -5.02
N LYS A 351 15.63 1.16 -5.04
CA LYS A 351 15.47 2.50 -4.44
C LYS A 351 14.82 2.46 -3.06
N THR A 352 14.09 1.40 -2.71
CA THR A 352 13.29 1.32 -1.48
C THR A 352 13.81 0.32 -0.46
N TYR A 353 14.63 -0.66 -0.87
CA TYR A 353 15.06 -1.77 -0.02
C TYR A 353 15.72 -1.32 1.30
N GLU A 354 16.49 -0.22 1.30
CA GLU A 354 17.16 0.29 2.51
C GLU A 354 16.15 0.68 3.60
N LYS A 355 15.07 1.38 3.22
CA LYS A 355 13.99 1.74 4.15
C LYS A 355 13.34 0.51 4.78
N TRP A 356 13.17 -0.55 3.99
CA TRP A 356 12.61 -1.81 4.46
C TRP A 356 13.58 -2.58 5.38
N LEU A 357 14.89 -2.46 5.15
CA LEU A 357 15.90 -3.02 6.04
C LEU A 357 15.90 -2.33 7.41
N ASP A 358 15.65 -1.02 7.47
CA ASP A 358 15.62 -0.26 8.73
C ASP A 358 14.54 -0.76 9.71
N ILE A 359 13.40 -1.24 9.18
CA ILE A 359 12.31 -1.80 9.98
C ILE A 359 12.29 -3.35 10.03
N ALA A 360 13.20 -4.02 9.30
CA ALA A 360 13.15 -5.48 9.12
C ALA A 360 13.15 -6.26 10.43
N ALA A 361 13.95 -5.83 11.42
CA ALA A 361 14.02 -6.49 12.72
C ALA A 361 12.69 -6.45 13.50
N ILE A 362 11.96 -5.33 13.41
CA ILE A 362 10.67 -5.14 14.09
C ILE A 362 9.58 -5.99 13.43
N LEU A 363 9.58 -6.05 12.09
CA LEU A 363 8.61 -6.81 11.31
C LEU A 363 9.00 -8.28 11.12
N LYS A 364 10.11 -8.71 11.73
CA LYS A 364 10.65 -10.07 11.63
C LYS A 364 10.89 -10.51 10.17
N LEU A 365 11.27 -9.56 9.33
CA LEU A 365 11.60 -9.78 7.93
C LEU A 365 13.07 -10.16 7.79
N GLN A 366 13.37 -11.16 6.97
CA GLN A 366 14.74 -11.55 6.69
C GLN A 366 15.41 -10.58 5.69
N PRO A 367 16.55 -9.94 6.04
CA PRO A 367 17.26 -9.01 5.15
C PRO A 367 17.63 -9.60 3.78
N HIS A 368 18.04 -10.87 3.75
CA HIS A 368 18.42 -11.54 2.51
C HIS A 368 17.22 -11.71 1.55
N ILE A 369 16.00 -11.91 2.06
CA ILE A 369 14.79 -12.01 1.24
C ILE A 369 14.43 -10.63 0.67
N ILE A 370 14.47 -9.58 1.50
CA ILE A 370 14.23 -8.19 1.05
C ILE A 370 15.15 -7.85 -0.13
N CYS A 371 16.46 -8.07 0.05
CA CYS A 371 17.45 -7.76 -0.97
C CYS A 371 17.25 -8.63 -2.23
N THR A 372 16.99 -9.93 -2.07
CA THR A 372 16.76 -10.85 -3.20
C THR A 372 15.55 -10.44 -4.03
N LEU A 373 14.43 -10.10 -3.39
CA LEU A 373 13.21 -9.66 -4.07
C LEU A 373 13.41 -8.31 -4.77
N ALA A 374 14.08 -7.36 -4.12
CA ALA A 374 14.42 -6.06 -4.72
C ALA A 374 15.27 -6.22 -6.00
N ILE A 375 16.28 -7.11 -5.96
CA ILE A 375 17.12 -7.41 -7.13
C ILE A 375 16.29 -8.07 -8.24
N LYS A 376 15.48 -9.09 -7.91
CA LYS A 376 14.62 -9.79 -8.89
C LYS A 376 13.65 -8.83 -9.57
N GLY A 377 12.99 -7.97 -8.80
CA GLY A 377 12.05 -6.97 -9.31
C GLY A 377 12.71 -5.98 -10.27
N GLU A 378 13.87 -5.43 -9.91
CA GLU A 378 14.58 -4.46 -10.75
C GLU A 378 15.09 -5.09 -12.06
N VAL A 379 15.65 -6.30 -11.99
CA VAL A 379 16.12 -7.07 -13.14
C VAL A 379 14.98 -7.35 -14.12
N ALA A 380 13.82 -7.79 -13.61
CA ALA A 380 12.64 -8.04 -14.41
C ALA A 380 12.11 -6.75 -15.06
N HIS A 381 12.12 -5.64 -14.34
CA HIS A 381 11.69 -4.33 -14.83
C HIS A 381 12.58 -3.78 -15.97
N ILE A 382 13.90 -3.90 -15.84
CA ILE A 382 14.86 -3.35 -16.82
C ILE A 382 14.93 -4.20 -18.09
N TRP A 383 14.97 -5.53 -17.94
CA TRP A 383 15.24 -6.44 -19.06
C TRP A 383 14.03 -7.18 -19.62
N LYS A 384 12.80 -6.92 -19.13
CA LYS A 384 11.48 -7.38 -19.67
C LYS A 384 11.56 -8.32 -20.89
N ASN A 385 11.72 -9.63 -20.68
CA ASN A 385 11.84 -10.69 -21.71
C ASN A 385 12.89 -10.49 -22.83
N LYS A 386 13.66 -9.40 -22.84
CA LYS A 386 14.68 -9.07 -23.86
C LYS A 386 15.82 -10.09 -23.92
N HIS A 387 16.05 -10.85 -22.85
CA HIS A 387 17.07 -11.90 -22.82
C HIS A 387 16.82 -13.03 -23.84
N LYS A 388 15.59 -13.23 -24.33
CA LYS A 388 15.26 -14.27 -25.32
C LYS A 388 15.42 -13.83 -26.78
N ILE A 389 15.48 -12.53 -27.04
CA ILE A 389 15.37 -11.96 -28.41
C ILE A 389 16.61 -11.14 -28.79
N ALA A 390 17.45 -10.78 -27.82
CA ALA A 390 18.60 -9.90 -28.03
C ALA A 390 19.77 -10.60 -28.73
N LYS A 391 20.36 -9.91 -29.72
CA LYS A 391 21.69 -10.23 -30.27
C LYS A 391 22.79 -9.93 -29.24
N TRP A 392 23.91 -10.64 -29.35
CA TRP A 392 25.07 -10.47 -28.47
C TRP A 392 25.57 -9.01 -28.46
N SER A 393 25.63 -8.40 -27.27
CA SER A 393 26.06 -7.00 -27.10
C SER A 393 27.52 -6.93 -26.65
N LEU A 394 28.37 -6.25 -27.41
CA LEU A 394 29.78 -6.01 -27.04
C LEU A 394 29.94 -4.91 -25.98
N SER A 395 29.07 -3.91 -26.01
CA SER A 395 29.06 -2.84 -25.02
C SER A 395 28.07 -3.14 -23.89
N SER A 396 28.46 -2.74 -22.68
CA SER A 396 27.58 -2.75 -21.51
C SER A 396 26.50 -1.68 -21.67
N LYS A 397 25.23 -2.08 -21.55
CA LYS A 397 24.07 -1.19 -21.66
C LYS A 397 23.70 -0.57 -20.32
N ASN A 398 24.07 -1.20 -19.20
CA ASN A 398 23.66 -0.72 -17.89
C ASN A 398 24.72 -0.97 -16.79
N LYS A 399 25.90 -0.36 -16.96
CA LYS A 399 27.03 -0.44 -15.99
C LYS A 399 26.63 -0.14 -14.55
N SER A 400 25.69 0.80 -14.35
CA SER A 400 25.26 1.22 -13.01
C SER A 400 24.44 0.16 -12.26
N LEU A 401 23.68 -0.66 -12.99
CA LEU A 401 22.76 -1.63 -12.38
C LEU A 401 23.50 -2.69 -11.56
N LEU A 402 24.56 -3.27 -12.12
CA LEU A 402 25.34 -4.29 -11.41
C LEU A 402 25.96 -3.72 -10.13
N ASN A 403 26.42 -2.46 -10.14
CA ASN A 403 26.93 -1.80 -8.95
C ASN A 403 25.84 -1.59 -7.88
N HIS A 404 24.62 -1.20 -8.26
CA HIS A 404 23.50 -1.10 -7.31
C HIS A 404 23.12 -2.48 -6.74
N ILE A 405 23.16 -3.53 -7.55
CA ILE A 405 22.91 -4.91 -7.11
C ILE A 405 23.97 -5.35 -6.09
N LYS A 406 25.25 -5.07 -6.35
CA LYS A 406 26.35 -5.37 -5.40
C LYS A 406 26.12 -4.67 -4.06
N LYS A 407 25.83 -3.36 -4.07
CA LYS A 407 25.50 -2.61 -2.85
C LYS A 407 24.34 -3.23 -2.09
N CYS A 408 23.30 -3.68 -2.80
CA CYS A 408 22.15 -4.35 -2.18
C CYS A 408 22.57 -5.68 -1.51
N ILE A 409 23.42 -6.48 -2.17
CA ILE A 409 23.93 -7.75 -1.62
C ILE A 409 24.83 -7.51 -0.39
N GLU A 410 25.65 -6.44 -0.39
CA GLU A 410 26.48 -6.06 0.75
C GLU A 410 25.67 -5.73 2.02
N ARG A 411 24.39 -5.41 1.87
CA ARG A 411 23.47 -5.17 2.99
C ARG A 411 22.82 -6.45 3.52
N MET A 412 23.03 -7.61 2.88
CA MET A 412 22.58 -8.90 3.41
C MET A 412 23.41 -9.28 4.64
N THR A 413 22.73 -9.60 5.73
CA THR A 413 23.36 -9.99 7.01
C THR A 413 23.08 -11.45 7.35
N GLY A 414 23.98 -12.08 8.11
CA GLY A 414 23.84 -13.45 8.61
C GLY A 414 24.82 -14.45 7.96
N PRO A 415 24.89 -15.68 8.51
CA PRO A 415 25.84 -16.71 8.05
C PRO A 415 25.63 -17.09 6.58
N ASP A 416 24.39 -17.05 6.10
CA ASP A 416 24.02 -17.47 4.74
C ASP A 416 23.97 -16.33 3.72
N ALA A 417 24.41 -15.12 4.09
CA ALA A 417 24.37 -13.94 3.21
C ALA A 417 25.10 -14.18 1.88
N LEU A 418 26.25 -14.88 1.91
CA LEU A 418 27.00 -15.23 0.70
C LEU A 418 26.23 -16.19 -0.21
N TYR A 419 25.47 -17.14 0.35
CA TYR A 419 24.64 -18.06 -0.42
C TYR A 419 23.51 -17.31 -1.13
N TYR A 420 22.73 -16.51 -0.40
CA TYR A 420 21.63 -15.75 -0.98
C TYR A 420 22.12 -14.68 -1.98
N GLY A 421 23.25 -14.04 -1.70
CA GLY A 421 23.92 -13.15 -2.66
C GLY A 421 24.30 -13.87 -3.95
N THR A 422 24.87 -15.07 -3.85
CA THR A 422 25.19 -15.92 -5.01
C THR A 422 23.92 -16.30 -5.78
N ALA A 423 22.85 -16.71 -5.10
CA ALA A 423 21.58 -17.07 -5.73
C ALA A 423 20.93 -15.87 -6.44
N ALA A 424 21.00 -14.68 -5.85
CA ALA A 424 20.53 -13.44 -6.46
C ALA A 424 21.34 -13.09 -7.72
N LEU A 425 22.67 -13.13 -7.66
CA LEU A 425 23.53 -12.92 -8.84
C LEU A 425 23.29 -13.97 -9.92
N TYR A 426 23.07 -15.23 -9.54
CA TYR A 426 22.74 -16.28 -10.49
C TYR A 426 21.41 -16.02 -11.20
N TYR A 427 20.41 -15.45 -10.49
CA TYR A 427 19.19 -14.96 -11.12
C TYR A 427 19.48 -13.82 -12.11
N VAL A 428 20.29 -12.83 -11.71
CA VAL A 428 20.72 -11.73 -12.60
C VAL A 428 21.32 -12.28 -13.88
N VAL A 429 22.27 -13.22 -13.81
CA VAL A 429 22.91 -13.85 -14.98
C VAL A 429 21.90 -14.46 -15.94
N ASN A 430 20.90 -15.18 -15.43
CA ASN A 430 19.92 -15.89 -16.26
C ASN A 430 18.91 -14.95 -16.94
N HIS A 431 18.72 -13.75 -16.40
CA HIS A 431 17.76 -12.76 -16.91
C HIS A 431 18.41 -11.54 -17.57
N THR A 432 19.75 -11.45 -17.56
CA THR A 432 20.51 -10.46 -18.31
C THR A 432 20.61 -10.87 -19.78
N PRO A 433 20.39 -9.95 -20.74
CA PRO A 433 20.57 -10.25 -22.17
C PRO A 433 22.00 -10.69 -22.52
N PRO A 434 22.18 -11.56 -23.54
CA PRO A 434 23.51 -12.01 -23.96
C PRO A 434 24.45 -10.86 -24.34
N GLY A 435 25.67 -10.86 -23.79
CA GLY A 435 26.67 -9.82 -24.03
C GLY A 435 27.45 -9.40 -22.78
N ALA A 436 28.09 -8.23 -22.86
CA ALA A 436 28.98 -7.69 -21.83
C ALA A 436 28.37 -7.62 -20.42
N ASP A 437 27.09 -7.22 -20.30
CA ASP A 437 26.42 -7.14 -18.99
C ASP A 437 26.23 -8.53 -18.36
N GLN A 438 25.94 -9.56 -19.17
CA GLN A 438 25.80 -10.94 -18.69
C GLN A 438 27.14 -11.51 -18.23
N VAL A 439 28.22 -11.17 -18.95
CA VAL A 439 29.60 -11.57 -18.63
C VAL A 439 30.04 -10.94 -17.31
N ALA A 440 29.82 -9.63 -17.14
CA ALA A 440 30.10 -8.95 -15.88
C ALA A 440 29.30 -9.53 -14.71
N ALA A 441 28.03 -9.89 -14.92
CA ALA A 441 27.20 -10.52 -13.89
C ALA A 441 27.71 -11.92 -13.51
N ILE A 442 28.13 -12.76 -14.47
CA ILE A 442 28.60 -14.12 -14.18
C ILE A 442 30.00 -14.12 -13.56
N GLU A 443 30.87 -13.18 -13.92
CA GLU A 443 32.15 -12.97 -13.25
C GLU A 443 31.97 -12.71 -11.75
N GLU A 444 31.06 -11.79 -11.42
CA GLU A 444 30.75 -11.47 -10.02
C GLU A 444 30.05 -12.62 -9.32
N CYS A 445 29.11 -13.30 -9.99
CA CYS A 445 28.45 -14.49 -9.47
C CYS A 445 29.47 -15.60 -9.14
N TYR A 446 30.46 -15.83 -10.01
CA TYR A 446 31.49 -16.84 -9.79
C TYR A 446 32.40 -16.49 -8.61
N LYS A 447 32.82 -15.23 -8.47
CA LYS A 447 33.57 -14.76 -7.29
C LYS A 447 32.80 -15.01 -5.99
N TYR A 448 31.51 -14.65 -5.96
CA TYR A 448 30.64 -14.90 -4.81
C TYR A 448 30.44 -16.39 -4.54
N ALA A 449 30.28 -17.20 -5.58
CA ALA A 449 30.14 -18.65 -5.46
C ALA A 449 31.39 -19.31 -4.85
N GLN A 450 32.60 -18.86 -5.24
CA GLN A 450 33.86 -19.34 -4.64
C GLN A 450 33.94 -19.01 -3.15
N LEU A 451 33.58 -17.77 -2.77
CA LEU A 451 33.54 -17.37 -1.37
C LEU A 451 32.48 -18.14 -0.58
N SER A 452 31.31 -18.36 -1.17
CA SER A 452 30.20 -19.10 -0.56
C SER A 452 30.56 -20.57 -0.35
N ALA A 453 31.20 -21.23 -1.32
CA ALA A 453 31.67 -22.61 -1.19
C ALA A 453 32.71 -22.81 -0.06
N GLN A 454 33.46 -21.76 0.28
CA GLN A 454 34.45 -21.80 1.37
C GLN A 454 33.84 -21.51 2.75
N LYS A 455 32.80 -20.65 2.81
CA LYS A 455 32.36 -20.02 4.06
C LYS A 455 30.92 -20.32 4.45
N SER A 456 30.07 -20.78 3.52
CA SER A 456 28.66 -21.06 3.76
C SER A 456 28.42 -22.55 4.00
N MET A 457 27.63 -22.89 5.02
CA MET A 457 27.21 -24.28 5.29
C MET A 457 26.06 -24.73 4.38
N MET A 458 25.35 -23.81 3.73
CA MET A 458 24.19 -24.09 2.87
C MET A 458 24.54 -24.24 1.38
N PHE A 459 25.81 -24.11 1.00
CA PHE A 459 26.19 -24.13 -0.40
C PHE A 459 26.10 -25.56 -0.97
N GLU A 460 25.20 -25.77 -1.94
CA GLU A 460 24.93 -27.09 -2.53
C GLU A 460 26.12 -27.66 -3.30
N GLU A 461 26.35 -28.96 -3.13
CA GLU A 461 27.35 -29.71 -3.88
C GLU A 461 27.04 -29.65 -5.39
N GLY A 462 28.02 -29.23 -6.20
CA GLY A 462 27.86 -29.05 -7.65
C GLY A 462 27.34 -27.68 -8.10
N MET A 463 26.84 -26.80 -7.22
CA MET A 463 26.42 -25.45 -7.60
C MET A 463 27.59 -24.60 -8.12
N LEU A 464 28.76 -24.71 -7.49
CA LEU A 464 29.98 -24.02 -7.93
C LEU A 464 30.38 -24.46 -9.34
N GLU A 465 30.35 -25.76 -9.61
CA GLU A 465 30.72 -26.30 -10.92
C GLU A 465 29.73 -25.84 -12.01
N LYS A 466 28.43 -25.82 -11.70
CA LYS A 466 27.41 -25.28 -12.61
C LYS A 466 27.64 -23.79 -12.93
N ILE A 467 28.00 -22.98 -11.94
CA ILE A 467 28.31 -21.56 -12.14
C ILE A 467 29.61 -21.40 -12.93
N LYS A 468 30.64 -22.20 -12.63
CA LYS A 468 31.92 -22.24 -13.34
C LYS A 468 31.74 -22.57 -14.82
N ILE A 469 30.95 -23.60 -15.15
CA ILE A 469 30.65 -23.96 -16.55
C ILE A 469 30.01 -22.78 -17.29
N LYS A 470 29.06 -22.08 -16.66
CA LYS A 470 28.45 -20.88 -17.26
C LYS A 470 29.43 -19.72 -17.41
N TYR A 471 30.27 -19.50 -16.41
CA TYR A 471 31.33 -18.49 -16.44
C TYR A 471 32.27 -18.72 -17.63
N LEU A 472 32.85 -19.93 -17.71
CA LEU A 472 33.74 -20.30 -18.81
C LEU A 472 33.06 -20.15 -20.17
N ARG A 473 31.81 -20.61 -20.30
CA ARG A 473 31.07 -20.52 -21.56
C ARG A 473 30.80 -19.08 -21.99
N PHE A 474 30.19 -18.26 -21.12
CA PHE A 474 29.79 -16.90 -21.46
C PHE A 474 30.99 -15.98 -21.68
N THR A 475 32.05 -16.13 -20.88
CA THR A 475 33.29 -15.36 -21.08
C THR A 475 34.00 -15.77 -22.38
N SER A 476 34.03 -17.05 -22.74
CA SER A 476 34.59 -17.51 -24.02
C SER A 476 33.80 -16.98 -25.23
N GLU A 477 32.48 -17.05 -25.18
CA GLU A 477 31.60 -16.49 -26.20
C GLU A 477 31.82 -14.98 -26.35
N HIS A 478 32.02 -14.26 -25.23
CA HIS A 478 32.35 -12.84 -25.26
C HIS A 478 33.67 -12.55 -25.93
N ILE A 479 34.74 -13.26 -25.55
CA ILE A 479 36.08 -13.11 -26.13
C ILE A 479 36.02 -13.31 -27.65
N LEU A 480 35.35 -14.37 -28.12
CA LEU A 480 35.18 -14.64 -29.54
C LEU A 480 34.46 -13.48 -30.25
N HIS A 481 33.36 -12.98 -29.68
CA HIS A 481 32.65 -11.84 -30.26
C HIS A 481 33.48 -10.54 -30.27
N VAL A 482 34.25 -10.26 -29.22
CA VAL A 482 35.11 -9.06 -29.11
C VAL A 482 36.19 -9.04 -30.19
N HIS A 483 36.78 -10.19 -30.49
CA HIS A 483 37.84 -10.31 -31.50
C HIS A 483 37.33 -10.65 -32.91
N GLY A 484 36.03 -10.56 -33.17
CA GLY A 484 35.42 -10.79 -34.49
C GLY A 484 35.21 -12.27 -34.87
N LEU A 485 35.43 -13.20 -33.94
CA LEU A 485 35.37 -14.66 -34.12
C LEU A 485 34.05 -15.28 -33.61
N GLY A 486 33.01 -14.48 -33.38
CA GLY A 486 31.71 -14.91 -32.83
C GLY A 486 30.80 -15.66 -33.82
N ASN A 487 31.36 -16.57 -34.62
CA ASN A 487 30.63 -17.35 -35.61
C ASN A 487 30.26 -18.76 -35.07
N LYS A 488 29.30 -19.44 -35.71
CA LYS A 488 28.83 -20.76 -35.24
C LYS A 488 29.93 -21.82 -35.18
N LYS A 489 30.95 -21.74 -36.05
CA LYS A 489 32.08 -22.67 -36.09
C LYS A 489 32.80 -22.65 -34.74
N TYR A 490 33.23 -21.49 -34.28
CA TYR A 490 33.99 -21.36 -33.03
C TYR A 490 33.12 -21.49 -31.79
N LEU A 491 31.90 -20.96 -31.80
CA LEU A 491 30.98 -21.08 -30.66
C LEU A 491 30.65 -22.54 -30.30
N SER A 492 30.60 -23.44 -31.30
CA SER A 492 30.36 -24.87 -31.07
C SER A 492 31.50 -25.60 -30.34
N LEU A 493 32.70 -25.01 -30.35
CA LEU A 493 33.92 -25.62 -29.81
C LEU A 493 34.26 -25.14 -28.39
N ILE A 494 33.49 -24.22 -27.80
CA ILE A 494 33.73 -23.70 -26.44
C ILE A 494 33.85 -24.82 -25.39
N GLY A 495 33.14 -25.94 -25.58
CA GLY A 495 33.22 -27.11 -24.69
C GLY A 495 34.54 -27.89 -24.77
N ASN A 496 35.39 -27.63 -25.78
CA ASN A 496 36.70 -28.25 -25.95
C ASN A 496 37.74 -27.17 -26.26
N PRO A 497 38.34 -26.54 -25.23
CA PRO A 497 39.11 -25.31 -25.40
C PRO A 497 40.44 -25.54 -26.14
N ASN A 498 41.08 -26.72 -26.02
CA ASN A 498 42.27 -27.06 -26.81
C ASN A 498 41.94 -27.16 -28.31
N LYS A 499 40.83 -27.83 -28.66
CA LYS A 499 40.36 -27.91 -30.04
C LYS A 499 39.93 -26.55 -30.57
N LEU A 500 39.30 -25.71 -29.74
CA LEU A 500 38.96 -24.33 -30.11
C LEU A 500 40.21 -23.53 -30.45
N VAL A 501 41.24 -23.55 -29.62
CA VAL A 501 42.50 -22.83 -29.88
C VAL A 501 43.16 -23.32 -31.18
N HIS A 502 43.22 -24.63 -31.39
CA HIS A 502 43.72 -25.21 -32.65
C HIS A 502 42.92 -24.69 -33.86
N GLU A 503 41.59 -24.73 -33.81
CA GLU A 503 40.71 -24.27 -34.90
C GLU A 503 40.75 -22.76 -35.15
N LEU A 504 41.03 -21.96 -34.11
CA LEU A 504 41.25 -20.52 -34.26
C LEU A 504 42.54 -20.25 -35.06
N TYR A 505 43.58 -21.04 -34.81
CA TYR A 505 44.85 -20.92 -35.51
C TYR A 505 44.83 -21.47 -36.95
N THR A 506 43.84 -22.30 -37.29
CA THR A 506 43.60 -22.75 -38.67
C THR A 506 42.61 -21.86 -39.42
N ASP A 507 42.19 -20.72 -38.86
CA ASP A 507 41.26 -19.79 -39.50
C ASP A 507 41.77 -19.29 -40.87
N GLU A 508 40.87 -19.22 -41.85
CA GLU A 508 41.19 -18.86 -43.23
C GLU A 508 41.65 -17.40 -43.36
N SER A 509 41.27 -16.53 -42.42
CA SER A 509 41.71 -15.14 -42.43
C SER A 509 43.22 -14.99 -42.20
N ILE A 510 43.92 -16.00 -41.66
CA ILE A 510 45.37 -15.92 -41.42
C ILE A 510 46.13 -15.94 -42.76
N PRO A 511 46.08 -17.00 -43.60
CA PRO A 511 46.74 -16.99 -44.90
C PRO A 511 46.26 -15.85 -45.81
N GLN A 512 44.97 -15.50 -45.75
CA GLN A 512 44.40 -14.44 -46.59
C GLN A 512 45.02 -13.07 -46.32
N ARG A 513 45.47 -12.77 -45.09
CA ARG A 513 46.16 -11.50 -44.76
C ARG A 513 47.41 -11.25 -45.59
N TYR A 514 48.14 -12.31 -45.90
CA TYR A 514 49.40 -12.26 -46.65
C TYR A 514 49.17 -12.27 -48.16
N ARG A 515 47.98 -12.69 -48.63
CA ARG A 515 47.66 -12.84 -50.05
C ARG A 515 46.87 -11.67 -50.63
N CYS A 516 45.96 -11.08 -49.86
CA CYS A 516 45.09 -10.02 -50.35
C CYS A 516 44.65 -9.04 -49.24
N VAL A 517 44.12 -7.89 -49.66
CA VAL A 517 43.45 -6.95 -48.75
C VAL A 517 42.10 -7.56 -48.38
N ILE A 518 41.88 -7.79 -47.08
CA ILE A 518 40.63 -8.35 -46.53
C ILE A 518 39.99 -7.34 -45.57
N ASP A 519 38.67 -7.19 -45.67
CA ASP A 519 37.88 -6.26 -44.84
C ASP A 519 37.71 -6.76 -43.39
N HIS A 520 37.74 -8.09 -43.19
CA HIS A 520 37.58 -8.72 -41.89
C HIS A 520 38.91 -9.32 -41.41
N ARG A 521 39.54 -8.69 -40.42
CA ARG A 521 40.80 -9.12 -39.80
C ARG A 521 40.61 -9.39 -38.30
N PRO A 522 40.11 -10.56 -37.90
CA PRO A 522 39.93 -10.89 -36.47
C PRO A 522 41.27 -10.93 -35.74
N ASP A 523 41.29 -10.57 -34.45
CA ASP A 523 42.52 -10.66 -33.67
C ASP A 523 42.62 -12.04 -32.98
N ILE A 524 43.11 -13.02 -33.74
CA ILE A 524 43.16 -14.42 -33.31
C ILE A 524 44.13 -14.62 -32.16
N ASN A 525 45.31 -14.00 -32.21
CA ASN A 525 46.31 -14.17 -31.16
C ASN A 525 45.84 -13.59 -29.81
N SER A 526 45.19 -12.43 -29.79
CA SER A 526 44.61 -11.88 -28.56
C SER A 526 43.43 -12.71 -28.04
N ALA A 527 42.59 -13.24 -28.94
CA ALA A 527 41.50 -14.15 -28.58
C ALA A 527 42.04 -15.45 -27.96
N VAL A 528 43.04 -16.07 -28.59
CA VAL A 528 43.69 -17.29 -28.10
C VAL A 528 44.38 -17.04 -26.76
N SER A 529 45.06 -15.91 -26.59
CA SER A 529 45.71 -15.56 -25.31
C SER A 529 44.68 -15.44 -24.18
N SER A 530 43.56 -14.77 -24.44
CA SER A 530 42.46 -14.60 -23.48
C SER A 530 41.78 -15.92 -23.14
N ILE A 531 41.51 -16.79 -24.13
CA ILE A 531 40.96 -18.13 -23.92
C ILE A 531 41.94 -19.01 -23.15
N SER A 532 43.22 -18.97 -23.50
CA SER A 532 44.26 -19.75 -22.82
C SER A 532 44.40 -19.35 -21.36
N GLN A 533 44.31 -18.06 -21.04
CA GLN A 533 44.28 -17.57 -19.66
C GLN A 533 43.03 -18.06 -18.92
N LEU A 534 41.85 -17.99 -19.54
CA LEU A 534 40.57 -18.41 -18.93
C LEU A 534 40.56 -19.90 -18.56
N PHE A 535 41.10 -20.76 -19.44
CA PHE A 535 41.14 -22.22 -19.24
C PHE A 535 42.47 -22.74 -18.66
N SER A 536 43.44 -21.86 -18.39
CA SER A 536 44.80 -22.23 -17.98
C SER A 536 45.49 -23.21 -18.96
N ILE A 537 45.36 -22.96 -20.26
CA ILE A 537 46.01 -23.76 -21.32
C ILE A 537 47.49 -23.36 -21.41
N ASN A 538 48.37 -24.34 -21.56
CA ASN A 538 49.78 -24.10 -21.89
C ASN A 538 49.90 -23.71 -23.38
N LEU A 539 49.77 -22.41 -23.65
CA LEU A 539 49.81 -21.85 -24.99
C LEU A 539 51.14 -22.10 -25.72
N ILE A 540 52.25 -22.10 -24.98
CA ILE A 540 53.59 -22.34 -25.55
C ILE A 540 53.67 -23.75 -26.11
N LYS A 541 53.26 -24.76 -25.31
CA LYS A 541 53.24 -26.15 -25.75
C LYS A 541 52.37 -26.34 -26.99
N LEU A 542 51.16 -25.79 -26.99
CA LEU A 542 50.23 -25.90 -28.12
C LEU A 542 50.79 -25.25 -29.40
N ARG A 543 51.40 -24.06 -29.28
CA ARG A 543 52.05 -23.40 -30.42
C ARG A 543 53.20 -24.23 -30.98
N ILE A 544 54.03 -24.83 -30.12
CA ILE A 544 55.11 -25.73 -30.55
C ILE A 544 54.55 -26.95 -31.29
N GLU A 545 53.50 -27.58 -30.77
CA GLU A 545 52.83 -28.72 -31.42
C GLU A 545 52.29 -28.35 -32.81
N LEU A 546 51.62 -27.20 -32.94
CA LEU A 546 51.14 -26.67 -34.22
C LEU A 546 52.29 -26.38 -35.19
N LEU A 547 53.38 -25.76 -34.72
CA LEU A 547 54.55 -25.47 -35.54
C LEU A 547 55.23 -26.75 -36.02
N GLN A 548 55.38 -27.74 -35.14
CA GLN A 548 55.93 -29.05 -35.49
C GLN A 548 55.07 -29.75 -36.55
N GLU A 549 53.74 -29.64 -36.49
CA GLU A 549 52.82 -30.17 -37.50
C GLU A 549 52.93 -29.43 -38.84
N TRP A 550 52.91 -28.10 -38.81
CA TRP A 550 52.85 -27.26 -40.01
C TRP A 550 54.16 -27.19 -40.78
N LEU A 551 55.29 -27.38 -40.10
CA LEU A 551 56.61 -27.49 -40.73
C LEU A 551 56.82 -28.85 -41.42
N GLN A 552 56.01 -29.89 -41.13
CA GLN A 552 56.09 -31.16 -41.87
C GLN A 552 55.61 -30.99 -43.31
N PRO A 553 56.28 -31.62 -44.29
CA PRO A 553 55.80 -31.63 -45.66
C PRO A 553 54.52 -32.44 -45.81
N ASP A 554 53.62 -32.00 -46.69
CA ASP A 554 52.43 -32.76 -47.03
C ASP A 554 52.82 -34.10 -47.67
N THR A 555 52.39 -35.21 -47.07
CA THR A 555 52.65 -36.59 -47.52
C THR A 555 52.21 -36.87 -48.97
N LYS A 556 51.38 -36.00 -49.56
CA LYS A 556 51.01 -36.07 -50.99
C LYS A 556 52.18 -35.80 -51.95
N TYR A 557 53.19 -35.05 -51.52
CA TYR A 557 54.35 -34.70 -52.36
C TYR A 557 55.55 -35.65 -52.16
N MET A 558 55.53 -36.50 -51.14
CA MET A 558 56.62 -37.45 -50.88
C MET A 558 56.75 -38.55 -51.95
N LYS A 559 55.73 -38.77 -52.80
CA LYS A 559 55.79 -39.78 -53.88
C LYS A 559 56.62 -39.37 -55.10
N PHE A 560 57.03 -38.10 -55.24
CA PHE A 560 57.75 -37.65 -56.44
C PHE A 560 59.28 -37.58 -56.31
N ASN A 561 59.82 -37.66 -55.08
CA ASN A 561 61.25 -37.44 -54.82
C ASN A 561 61.97 -38.68 -54.27
N GLN A 562 61.80 -39.84 -54.92
CA GLN A 562 62.61 -41.05 -54.66
C GLN A 562 63.51 -41.47 -55.82
N SER A 563 63.86 -40.56 -56.74
CA SER A 563 64.91 -40.83 -57.73
C SER A 563 65.95 -39.72 -57.73
N ILE A 564 67.01 -39.93 -56.96
CA ILE A 564 68.23 -39.13 -56.99
C ILE A 564 69.03 -39.62 -58.19
N THR A 565 68.97 -38.87 -59.30
CA THR A 565 70.05 -38.56 -60.26
C THR A 565 69.39 -38.06 -61.54
N GLU A 566 69.61 -36.78 -61.87
CA GLU A 566 69.88 -36.24 -63.21
C GLU A 566 69.56 -34.73 -63.25
N THR A 567 70.62 -33.95 -63.41
CA THR A 567 70.72 -32.70 -64.20
C THR A 567 69.62 -31.64 -64.06
N PHE A 568 70.00 -30.46 -63.54
CA PHE A 568 69.25 -29.20 -63.62
C PHE A 568 68.51 -29.03 -64.96
N PRO A 569 67.16 -28.94 -64.98
CA PRO A 569 66.44 -28.35 -66.09
C PRO A 569 66.09 -26.90 -65.76
N VAL A 570 66.60 -26.04 -66.62
CA VAL A 570 66.21 -24.68 -66.94
C VAL A 570 64.76 -24.32 -66.58
N MET A 571 64.67 -23.21 -65.85
CA MET A 571 63.59 -22.24 -65.73
C MET A 571 62.57 -22.26 -66.88
N THR A 572 61.50 -23.04 -66.74
CA THR A 572 60.22 -22.81 -67.42
C THR A 572 59.12 -23.58 -66.69
N ASN A 573 58.54 -22.94 -65.67
CA ASN A 573 57.16 -23.13 -65.18
C ASN A 573 56.97 -22.17 -64.00
N LEU A 574 57.07 -20.88 -64.31
CA LEU A 574 56.81 -19.77 -63.39
C LEU A 574 55.31 -19.47 -63.39
N GLU A 575 54.45 -20.47 -63.13
CA GLU A 575 53.00 -20.23 -63.05
C GLU A 575 52.22 -21.21 -62.15
N SER A 576 52.90 -22.11 -61.42
CA SER A 576 52.26 -22.98 -60.41
C SER A 576 52.76 -22.81 -58.97
N ASN A 577 53.67 -21.85 -58.71
CA ASN A 577 54.35 -21.68 -57.42
C ASN A 577 53.85 -20.49 -56.57
N LEU A 578 52.62 -19.99 -56.79
CA LEU A 578 52.03 -18.91 -55.98
C LEU A 578 51.11 -19.39 -54.84
N ASN A 579 51.00 -20.70 -54.61
CA ASN A 579 50.33 -21.20 -53.41
C ASN A 579 51.36 -21.30 -52.27
N CYS A 580 51.69 -20.15 -51.67
CA CYS A 580 52.43 -20.12 -50.40
C CYS A 580 51.68 -21.05 -49.42
N ASP A 581 52.30 -22.13 -48.95
CA ASP A 581 51.64 -23.15 -48.13
C ASP A 581 50.90 -22.49 -46.96
N ASP A 582 49.58 -22.68 -46.87
CA ASP A 582 48.74 -22.09 -45.82
C ASP A 582 49.30 -22.38 -44.42
N LYS A 583 49.96 -23.54 -44.27
CA LYS A 583 50.61 -23.95 -43.02
C LYS A 583 51.80 -23.06 -42.67
N LEU A 584 52.61 -22.66 -43.65
CA LEU A 584 53.76 -21.77 -43.45
C LEU A 584 53.31 -20.34 -43.13
N LEU A 585 52.28 -19.83 -43.81
CA LEU A 585 51.70 -18.51 -43.48
C LEU A 585 51.11 -18.47 -42.07
N ARG A 586 50.49 -19.58 -41.62
CA ARG A 586 50.02 -19.71 -40.24
C ARG A 586 51.18 -19.81 -39.24
N ALA A 587 52.28 -20.49 -39.60
CA ALA A 587 53.48 -20.55 -38.79
C ALA A 587 54.11 -19.15 -38.59
N CYS A 588 54.22 -18.35 -39.66
CA CYS A 588 54.64 -16.95 -39.58
C CYS A 588 53.75 -16.17 -38.60
N TYR A 589 52.43 -16.26 -38.76
CA TYR A 589 51.47 -15.55 -37.91
C TYR A 589 51.56 -15.89 -36.41
N ILE A 590 51.84 -17.15 -36.06
CA ILE A 590 52.04 -17.54 -34.66
C ILE A 590 53.35 -16.97 -34.10
N LEU A 591 54.43 -17.02 -34.89
CA LEU A 591 55.78 -16.65 -34.46
C LEU A 591 56.02 -15.14 -34.43
N GLU A 592 55.32 -14.39 -35.28
CA GLU A 592 55.27 -12.92 -35.25
C GLU A 592 54.64 -12.40 -33.94
N TYR A 593 53.79 -13.20 -33.29
CA TYR A 593 53.15 -12.84 -32.03
C TYR A 593 53.89 -13.40 -30.83
N GLY A 594 54.79 -12.60 -30.27
CA GLY A 594 55.53 -12.93 -29.06
C GLY A 594 56.94 -12.35 -29.08
N ASP A 595 57.86 -13.04 -28.41
CA ASP A 595 59.28 -12.71 -28.44
C ASP A 595 59.90 -13.22 -29.76
N LEU A 596 60.14 -12.28 -30.67
CA LEU A 596 60.73 -12.55 -31.98
C LEU A 596 62.11 -13.22 -31.89
N GLU A 597 62.89 -12.93 -30.84
CA GLU A 597 64.23 -13.51 -30.65
C GLU A 597 64.13 -14.99 -30.27
N LEU A 598 63.19 -15.33 -29.38
CA LEU A 598 62.90 -16.73 -29.04
C LEU A 598 62.32 -17.50 -30.23
N SER A 599 61.41 -16.88 -30.98
CA SER A 599 60.85 -17.44 -32.22
C SER A 599 61.94 -17.72 -33.25
N ALA A 600 62.87 -16.78 -33.45
CA ALA A 600 63.99 -16.92 -34.38
C ALA A 600 64.96 -18.01 -33.93
N ASN A 601 65.34 -18.03 -32.65
CA ASN A 601 66.22 -19.06 -32.09
C ASN A 601 65.62 -20.47 -32.18
N PHE A 602 64.29 -20.61 -31.99
CA PHE A 602 63.59 -21.87 -32.20
C PHE A 602 63.72 -22.38 -33.64
N LEU A 603 63.51 -21.51 -34.64
CA LEU A 603 63.66 -21.86 -36.06
C LEU A 603 65.11 -22.11 -36.47
N ILE A 604 66.08 -21.35 -35.94
CA ILE A 604 67.52 -21.54 -36.15
C ILE A 604 67.94 -22.92 -35.65
N ASN A 605 67.45 -23.33 -34.48
CA ASN A 605 67.73 -24.66 -33.94
C ASN A 605 67.19 -25.78 -34.84
N ILE A 606 66.05 -25.58 -35.52
CA ILE A 606 65.52 -26.57 -36.46
C ILE A 606 66.31 -26.55 -37.78
N GLY A 607 66.59 -25.36 -38.32
CA GLY A 607 67.23 -25.18 -39.62
C GLY A 607 68.71 -25.56 -39.65
N PHE A 608 69.45 -25.27 -38.57
CA PHE A 608 70.91 -25.41 -38.51
C PHE A 608 71.41 -26.47 -37.51
N SER A 609 70.54 -27.27 -36.88
CA SER A 609 71.04 -28.36 -36.02
C SER A 609 71.76 -29.42 -36.86
N GLU A 610 73.09 -29.43 -36.78
CA GLU A 610 73.94 -30.50 -37.35
C GLU A 610 73.84 -31.81 -36.56
N LYS A 611 73.26 -31.77 -35.34
CA LYS A 611 73.27 -32.89 -34.37
C LYS A 611 71.95 -33.65 -34.19
N ASN A 612 70.84 -33.20 -34.77
CA ASN A 612 69.54 -33.88 -34.64
C ASN A 612 69.14 -34.53 -35.98
N GLU A 613 69.19 -35.88 -36.03
CA GLU A 613 68.64 -36.68 -37.14
C GLU A 613 67.10 -36.60 -37.22
N ASP A 614 66.46 -35.98 -36.23
CA ASP A 614 64.99 -35.93 -36.05
C ASP A 614 64.24 -35.09 -37.11
N TYR A 615 64.93 -34.22 -37.87
CA TYR A 615 64.29 -33.32 -38.83
C TYR A 615 64.79 -33.57 -40.27
N SER A 616 63.85 -33.86 -41.17
CA SER A 616 64.12 -34.04 -42.59
C SER A 616 64.63 -32.75 -43.26
N PRO A 617 65.42 -32.84 -44.34
CA PRO A 617 65.92 -31.65 -45.06
C PRO A 617 64.82 -30.66 -45.46
N GLU A 618 63.64 -31.18 -45.81
CA GLU A 618 62.47 -30.39 -46.19
C GLU A 618 61.88 -29.60 -45.00
N VAL A 619 61.86 -30.18 -43.80
CA VAL A 619 61.44 -29.48 -42.56
C VAL A 619 62.43 -28.36 -42.22
N ARG A 620 63.74 -28.60 -42.41
CA ARG A 620 64.78 -27.58 -42.20
C ARG A 620 64.63 -26.42 -43.19
N TYR A 621 64.40 -26.71 -44.46
CA TYR A 621 64.13 -25.70 -45.47
C TYR A 621 62.88 -24.87 -45.13
N ARG A 622 61.77 -25.51 -44.77
CA ARG A 622 60.52 -24.84 -44.35
C ARG A 622 60.73 -23.96 -43.12
N ALA A 623 61.52 -24.40 -42.13
CA ALA A 623 61.84 -23.60 -40.94
C ALA A 623 62.67 -22.35 -41.28
N LEU A 624 63.67 -22.48 -42.16
CA LEU A 624 64.48 -21.35 -42.64
C LEU A 624 63.65 -20.37 -43.49
N TYR A 625 62.70 -20.87 -44.29
CA TYR A 625 61.78 -20.03 -45.06
C TYR A 625 60.86 -19.18 -44.15
N VAL A 626 60.29 -19.78 -43.09
CA VAL A 626 59.51 -19.04 -42.09
C VAL A 626 60.39 -18.03 -41.35
N LEU A 627 61.65 -18.38 -41.04
CA LEU A 627 62.60 -17.49 -40.38
C LEU A 627 62.90 -16.24 -41.21
N GLN A 628 63.15 -16.41 -42.51
CA GLN A 628 63.35 -15.30 -43.45
C GLN A 628 62.09 -14.42 -43.61
N SER A 629 60.90 -14.98 -43.36
CA SER A 629 59.63 -14.26 -43.52
C SER A 629 59.27 -13.39 -42.32
N ILE A 630 59.78 -13.70 -41.12
CA ILE A 630 59.44 -13.01 -39.87
C ILE A 630 60.55 -12.08 -39.33
N VAL A 631 61.77 -12.13 -39.90
CA VAL A 631 62.94 -11.35 -39.45
C VAL A 631 63.55 -10.56 -40.61
N ASP A 632 63.84 -9.28 -40.40
CA ASP A 632 64.57 -8.45 -41.37
C ASP A 632 66.00 -8.94 -41.58
N THR A 633 66.55 -8.79 -42.79
CA THR A 633 67.88 -9.28 -43.18
C THR A 633 68.99 -8.87 -42.22
N ALA A 634 69.00 -7.62 -41.75
CA ALA A 634 70.00 -7.12 -40.80
C ALA A 634 69.93 -7.80 -39.41
N LYS A 635 68.74 -8.20 -38.95
CA LYS A 635 68.57 -8.93 -37.69
C LYS A 635 68.89 -10.42 -37.84
N LEU A 636 68.66 -10.97 -39.03
CA LEU A 636 69.00 -12.35 -39.35
C LEU A 636 70.52 -12.58 -39.32
N GLU A 637 71.29 -11.63 -39.89
CA GLU A 637 72.76 -11.65 -39.86
C GLU A 637 73.33 -11.54 -38.44
N ASP A 638 72.71 -10.72 -37.58
CA ASP A 638 73.11 -10.55 -36.18
C ASP A 638 72.85 -11.83 -35.34
N LEU A 639 71.69 -12.47 -35.53
CA LEU A 639 71.30 -13.69 -34.80
C LEU A 639 72.08 -14.94 -35.23
N ILE A 640 72.41 -15.07 -36.51
CA ILE A 640 73.11 -16.24 -37.06
C ILE A 640 74.64 -16.05 -37.07
N LYS A 641 75.11 -14.79 -36.98
CA LYS A 641 76.53 -14.41 -37.11
C LYS A 641 77.16 -14.91 -38.43
N ARG A 642 76.38 -14.90 -39.52
CA ARG A 642 76.78 -15.31 -40.89
C ARG A 642 76.16 -14.34 -41.92
N ASP A 643 76.85 -14.10 -43.03
CA ASP A 643 76.40 -13.17 -44.09
C ASP A 643 75.19 -13.71 -44.88
N ASP A 644 74.30 -12.83 -45.36
CA ASP A 644 73.08 -13.18 -46.15
C ASP A 644 73.37 -14.09 -47.36
N GLN A 645 74.54 -13.97 -47.97
CA GLN A 645 74.95 -14.79 -49.12
C GLN A 645 75.18 -16.27 -48.79
N THR A 646 75.36 -16.61 -47.52
CA THR A 646 75.53 -18.01 -47.05
C THR A 646 74.21 -18.67 -46.65
N ILE A 647 73.12 -17.92 -46.59
CA ILE A 647 71.81 -18.36 -46.05
C ILE A 647 70.78 -18.60 -47.18
N LYS A 648 70.96 -17.97 -48.34
CA LYS A 648 70.22 -18.27 -49.59
C LYS A 648 70.81 -19.49 -50.29
#